data_AF-A0A960Q6S3-F1
#
_entry.id   AF-A0A960Q6S3-F1
#
_cell.length_a   1.000
_cell.length_b   1.000
_cell.length_c   1.000
_cell.angle_alpha   90.00
_cell.angle_beta   90.00
_cell.angle_gamma   90.00
#
_symmetry.space_group_name_H-M   'P 1'
#
loop_
_entity.id
_entity.type
_entity.pdbx_description
1 polymer ?
#
loop_
_entity_poly.entity_id
_entity_poly.type
_entity_poly.pdbx_seq_one_letter_code
_entity_poly.pdbx_strand_id
1 'polypeptide(L)'
;MATKELRKKNSQQWLRALARFSFQHWPRIIAVWLVLTAFFAFFALKLQQKTTIKDLLPAHNLVVQRFEDTVRDFQLIDRIVIAIECDPDDMEIAQSFADLLVEQTRQDERFPDYLKWINANLFDQIKESDYYRYLQYLPRMLPADKVEEFCKRLQPEQIDARFKQNFKDLESGMASKSLIEKDPLSLLDLAVSYKEEITGNYHLDLTGGYLTSRDQTILLVLARPVESNENVDFAVNAMKMLGDSIQNAKKQFAEEEGQDALSRLNIGLTGAHAITSNENATIKADVVSMFISSFLLVIFLFILAYGRPMAILYVGVPLISAEVWTLGISYFLFGRLNLLTATFSAVIVGLGIDFAIHIYSRYLDERTEGSAPCEAMECSLAQTGLGTIIAGSTTGLAFLAMGIGHFKGLFEFSVIASLGIFLCLAHMFVLLPTMVFFRERIRGEKWKPRTQHGFHSEKLIVFFLKSGKWGLAAFGVFTLFMLYYAVQLRFNPDLRSIRAKSNPAIELQSRVTAKVGGSLRSLTFVMEAKNEADLYRMQKEMNPVLSQMKADGKIARFDTALNFIQEPARQEENMRIIAEHGIQGPEFEQNFLNTLERERFRVTPDHQNYAHHLSEGLSSHEPVTLAELVQSEGSLLR
;
A
#
# COMPACT_ATOMS: atom_id res chain seq x y z
N MET A 1 -28.11 57.40 -4.60
CA MET A 1 -26.72 57.28 -4.11
C MET A 1 -26.64 57.26 -2.59
N ALA A 2 -27.25 58.21 -1.88
CA ALA A 2 -27.24 58.29 -0.41
C ALA A 2 -27.70 57.01 0.32
N THR A 3 -28.74 56.32 -0.17
CA THR A 3 -29.23 55.06 0.42
C THR A 3 -28.28 53.87 0.23
N LYS A 4 -27.48 53.85 -0.84
CA LYS A 4 -26.41 52.84 -1.05
C LYS A 4 -25.22 53.11 -0.15
N GLU A 5 -24.82 54.36 0.02
CA GLU A 5 -23.73 54.74 0.94
C GLU A 5 -24.10 54.54 2.42
N LEU A 6 -25.35 54.83 2.80
CA LEU A 6 -25.87 54.55 4.14
C LEU A 6 -25.93 53.05 4.44
N ARG A 7 -26.40 52.22 3.48
CA ARG A 7 -26.35 50.75 3.61
C ARG A 7 -24.91 50.24 3.71
N LYS A 8 -23.98 50.79 2.92
CA LYS A 8 -22.55 50.42 2.94
C LYS A 8 -21.86 50.84 4.24
N LYS A 9 -22.20 52.01 4.80
CA LYS A 9 -21.75 52.45 6.13
C LYS A 9 -22.27 51.52 7.23
N ASN A 10 -23.55 51.15 7.20
CA ASN A 10 -24.14 50.26 8.22
C ASN A 10 -23.62 48.81 8.10
N SER A 11 -23.40 48.29 6.88
CA SER A 11 -22.85 46.94 6.69
C SER A 11 -21.38 46.81 7.08
N GLN A 12 -20.65 47.91 7.28
CA GLN A 12 -19.24 47.92 7.69
C GLN A 12 -19.05 48.32 9.16
N GLN A 13 -20.10 48.75 9.86
CA GLN A 13 -20.03 49.14 11.27
C GLN A 13 -19.65 47.98 12.19
N TRP A 14 -20.13 46.77 11.91
CA TRP A 14 -19.78 45.59 12.71
C TRP A 14 -18.31 45.19 12.54
N LEU A 15 -17.71 45.40 11.36
CA LEU A 15 -16.28 45.17 11.11
C LEU A 15 -15.41 46.15 11.90
N ARG A 16 -15.82 47.43 11.97
CA ARG A 16 -15.16 48.42 12.82
C ARG A 16 -15.35 48.11 14.31
N ALA A 17 -16.53 47.63 14.69
CA ALA A 17 -16.79 47.18 16.06
C ALA A 17 -15.91 45.98 16.41
N LEU A 18 -15.71 45.04 15.49
CA LEU A 18 -14.82 43.88 15.67
C LEU A 18 -13.36 44.30 15.85
N ALA A 19 -12.85 45.23 15.05
CA ALA A 19 -11.54 45.83 15.27
C ALA A 19 -11.46 46.42 16.69
N ARG A 20 -12.38 47.32 17.06
CA ARG A 20 -12.39 47.94 18.40
C ARG A 20 -12.44 46.92 19.54
N PHE A 21 -13.26 45.88 19.38
CA PHE A 21 -13.35 44.79 20.35
C PHE A 21 -12.00 44.08 20.52
N SER A 22 -11.34 43.74 19.41
CA SER A 22 -10.00 43.13 19.42
C SER A 22 -8.97 44.02 20.11
N PHE A 23 -9.04 45.34 19.91
CA PHE A 23 -8.14 46.31 20.58
C PHE A 23 -8.44 46.45 22.08
N GLN A 24 -9.71 46.55 22.48
CA GLN A 24 -10.09 46.77 23.88
C GLN A 24 -9.86 45.53 24.75
N HIS A 25 -10.05 44.34 24.19
CA HIS A 25 -10.01 43.08 24.93
C HIS A 25 -8.80 42.20 24.56
N TRP A 26 -7.77 42.78 23.95
CA TRP A 26 -6.59 42.04 23.47
C TRP A 26 -5.97 41.04 24.49
N PRO A 27 -5.84 41.32 25.81
CA PRO A 27 -5.24 40.35 26.73
C PRO A 27 -6.16 39.16 26.98
N ARG A 28 -7.48 39.40 27.03
CA ARG A 28 -8.49 38.36 27.21
C ARG A 28 -8.57 37.47 25.98
N ILE A 29 -8.51 38.08 24.78
CA ILE A 29 -8.49 37.36 23.51
C ILE A 29 -7.27 36.46 23.43
N ILE A 30 -6.07 36.96 23.78
CA ILE A 30 -4.85 36.12 23.81
C ILE A 30 -4.98 35.00 24.84
N ALA A 31 -5.50 35.27 26.04
CA ALA A 31 -5.66 34.24 27.06
C ALA A 31 -6.63 33.12 26.62
N VAL A 32 -7.80 33.50 26.08
CA VAL A 32 -8.78 32.54 25.54
C VAL A 32 -8.18 31.77 24.36
N TRP A 33 -7.50 32.46 23.45
CA TRP A 33 -6.82 31.85 22.32
C TRP A 33 -5.76 30.83 22.76
N LEU A 34 -4.93 31.14 23.76
CA LEU A 34 -3.93 30.20 24.29
C LEU A 34 -4.59 28.95 24.88
N VAL A 35 -5.65 29.11 25.67
CA VAL A 35 -6.38 27.99 26.27
C VAL A 35 -7.02 27.11 25.19
N LEU A 36 -7.72 27.70 24.23
CA LEU A 36 -8.35 26.96 23.14
C LEU A 36 -7.32 26.31 22.21
N THR A 37 -6.21 26.99 21.93
CA THR A 37 -5.13 26.41 21.13
C THR A 37 -4.46 25.25 21.86
N ALA A 38 -4.22 25.33 23.16
CA ALA A 38 -3.71 24.22 23.94
C ALA A 38 -4.69 23.03 23.96
N PHE A 39 -6.00 23.32 24.10
CA PHE A 39 -7.05 22.31 24.02
C PHE A 39 -7.07 21.60 22.67
N PHE A 40 -7.14 22.34 21.56
CA PHE A 40 -7.17 21.75 20.22
C PHE A 40 -5.84 21.09 19.85
N ALA A 41 -4.70 21.63 20.29
CA ALA A 41 -3.40 20.99 20.11
C ALA A 41 -3.33 19.62 20.79
N PHE A 42 -3.87 19.49 22.01
CA PHE A 42 -3.92 18.20 22.71
C PHE A 42 -4.69 17.14 21.91
N PHE A 43 -5.81 17.50 21.27
CA PHE A 43 -6.56 16.58 20.42
C PHE A 43 -5.92 16.37 19.05
N ALA A 44 -5.30 17.40 18.48
CA ALA A 44 -4.54 17.31 17.23
C ALA A 44 -3.41 16.27 17.35
N LEU A 45 -2.70 16.26 18.49
CA LEU A 45 -1.64 15.30 18.78
C LEU A 45 -2.14 13.84 18.96
N LYS A 46 -3.45 13.65 19.17
CA LYS A 46 -4.08 12.33 19.30
C LYS A 46 -4.67 11.79 17.99
N LEU A 47 -4.64 12.57 16.91
CA LEU A 47 -5.13 12.07 15.63
C LEU A 47 -4.28 10.91 15.13
N GLN A 48 -4.96 9.80 14.85
CA GLN A 48 -4.35 8.67 14.18
C GLN A 48 -4.39 8.89 12.67
N GLN A 49 -3.32 8.55 11.97
CA GLN A 49 -3.33 8.51 10.51
C GLN A 49 -3.83 7.13 10.07
N LYS A 50 -5.01 7.06 9.46
CA LYS A 50 -5.53 5.84 8.87
C LYS A 50 -5.35 5.90 7.36
N THR A 51 -4.36 5.17 6.86
CA THR A 51 -3.91 5.26 5.46
C THR A 51 -4.44 4.12 4.57
N THR A 52 -5.47 3.41 5.03
CA THR A 52 -6.07 2.31 4.28
C THR A 52 -6.90 2.80 3.09
N ILE A 53 -6.59 2.34 1.87
CA ILE A 53 -7.33 2.67 0.63
C ILE A 53 -8.81 2.22 0.72
N LYS A 54 -9.08 1.09 1.42
CA LYS A 54 -10.43 0.58 1.72
C LYS A 54 -11.37 1.66 2.27
N ASP A 55 -10.90 2.48 3.20
CA ASP A 55 -11.73 3.52 3.83
C ASP A 55 -12.10 4.67 2.87
N LEU A 56 -11.48 4.72 1.69
CA LEU A 56 -11.79 5.71 0.66
C LEU A 56 -12.90 5.24 -0.29
N LEU A 57 -13.14 3.93 -0.37
CA LEU A 57 -14.09 3.33 -1.29
C LEU A 57 -15.56 3.52 -0.82
N PRO A 58 -16.51 3.59 -1.75
CA PRO A 58 -17.92 3.74 -1.41
C PRO A 58 -18.48 2.46 -0.76
N ALA A 59 -18.80 2.53 0.54
CA ALA A 59 -19.29 1.40 1.35
C ALA A 59 -20.62 0.79 0.86
N HIS A 60 -21.39 1.52 0.04
CA HIS A 60 -22.68 1.06 -0.51
C HIS A 60 -22.55 0.33 -1.87
N ASN A 61 -21.34 0.20 -2.42
CA ASN A 61 -21.14 -0.51 -3.68
C ASN A 61 -21.05 -2.03 -3.45
N LEU A 62 -21.93 -2.80 -4.10
CA LEU A 62 -21.95 -4.27 -4.01
C LEU A 62 -20.60 -4.93 -4.35
N VAL A 63 -19.83 -4.37 -5.28
CA VAL A 63 -18.51 -4.91 -5.65
C VAL A 63 -17.52 -4.72 -4.50
N VAL A 64 -17.58 -3.59 -3.81
CA VAL A 64 -16.73 -3.31 -2.64
C VAL A 64 -17.13 -4.24 -1.48
N GLN A 65 -18.42 -4.40 -1.22
CA GLN A 65 -18.90 -5.32 -0.17
C GLN A 65 -18.49 -6.76 -0.45
N ARG A 66 -18.68 -7.26 -1.68
CA ARG A 66 -18.23 -8.60 -2.05
C ARG A 66 -16.72 -8.76 -1.94
N PHE A 67 -15.95 -7.76 -2.35
CA PHE A 67 -14.50 -7.78 -2.15
C PHE A 67 -14.15 -7.86 -0.66
N GLU A 68 -14.80 -7.08 0.20
CA GLU A 68 -14.59 -7.13 1.64
C GLU A 68 -14.95 -8.48 2.26
N ASP A 69 -16.10 -9.04 1.90
CA ASP A 69 -16.54 -10.36 2.34
C ASP A 69 -15.53 -11.42 1.87
N THR A 70 -15.04 -11.32 0.64
CA THR A 70 -14.02 -12.25 0.11
C THR A 70 -12.70 -12.15 0.86
N VAL A 71 -12.20 -10.94 1.10
CA VAL A 71 -10.96 -10.73 1.87
C VAL A 71 -11.12 -11.23 3.30
N ARG A 72 -12.30 -11.05 3.91
CA ARG A 72 -12.60 -11.55 5.26
C ARG A 72 -12.68 -13.06 5.30
N ASP A 73 -13.41 -13.68 4.38
CA ASP A 73 -13.77 -15.09 4.41
C ASP A 73 -12.63 -15.99 3.90
N PHE A 74 -11.89 -15.54 2.88
CA PHE A 74 -10.78 -16.29 2.29
C PHE A 74 -9.40 -15.83 2.75
N GLN A 75 -9.30 -14.72 3.51
CA GLN A 75 -8.02 -14.13 3.92
C GLN A 75 -7.04 -14.03 2.74
N LEU A 76 -7.51 -13.46 1.62
CA LEU A 76 -6.70 -13.17 0.44
C LEU A 76 -5.62 -12.16 0.83
N ILE A 77 -4.47 -12.67 1.26
CA ILE A 77 -3.36 -11.89 1.76
C ILE A 77 -2.24 -12.00 0.73
N ASP A 78 -1.83 -10.84 0.20
CA ASP A 78 -0.66 -10.75 -0.66
C ASP A 78 0.58 -11.26 0.10
N ARG A 79 1.34 -12.15 -0.55
CA ARG A 79 2.60 -12.65 0.01
C ARG A 79 3.64 -11.52 0.04
N ILE A 80 4.42 -11.47 1.10
CA ILE A 80 5.65 -10.68 1.14
C ILE A 80 6.72 -11.49 0.41
N VAL A 81 7.48 -10.81 -0.45
CA VAL A 81 8.55 -11.43 -1.23
C VAL A 81 9.87 -10.77 -0.83
N ILE A 82 10.81 -11.57 -0.36
CA ILE A 82 12.20 -11.17 -0.15
C ILE A 82 12.99 -11.73 -1.33
N ALA A 83 13.63 -10.88 -2.10
CA ALA A 83 14.46 -11.28 -3.22
C ALA A 83 15.93 -11.12 -2.85
N ILE A 84 16.70 -12.18 -3.05
CA ILE A 84 18.16 -12.21 -2.89
C ILE A 84 18.73 -12.32 -4.30
N GLU A 85 19.25 -11.21 -4.82
CA GLU A 85 19.91 -11.16 -6.13
C GLU A 85 21.41 -11.49 -5.93
N CYS A 86 21.95 -12.38 -6.77
CA CYS A 86 23.35 -12.82 -6.75
C CYS A 86 23.82 -13.16 -8.18
N ASP A 87 25.13 -13.36 -8.36
CA ASP A 87 25.65 -14.03 -9.56
C ASP A 87 25.38 -15.54 -9.50
N PRO A 88 25.29 -16.25 -10.66
CA PRO A 88 24.96 -17.68 -10.69
C PRO A 88 25.91 -18.55 -9.88
N ASP A 89 27.20 -18.20 -9.89
CA ASP A 89 28.25 -18.93 -9.17
C ASP A 89 28.13 -18.77 -7.64
N ASP A 90 27.38 -17.78 -7.15
CA ASP A 90 27.17 -17.48 -5.73
C ASP A 90 25.82 -17.99 -5.20
N MET A 91 25.09 -18.81 -5.97
CA MET A 91 23.77 -19.30 -5.57
C MET A 91 23.79 -20.10 -4.26
N GLU A 92 24.85 -20.88 -4.00
CA GLU A 92 25.02 -21.60 -2.73
C GLU A 92 25.13 -20.63 -1.54
N ILE A 93 25.81 -19.49 -1.72
CA ILE A 93 25.94 -18.44 -0.71
C ILE A 93 24.57 -17.80 -0.44
N ALA A 94 23.79 -17.57 -1.50
CA ALA A 94 22.42 -17.05 -1.39
C ALA A 94 21.49 -18.01 -0.65
N GLN A 95 21.63 -19.32 -0.86
CA GLN A 95 20.86 -20.36 -0.15
C GLN A 95 21.20 -20.38 1.34
N SER A 96 22.49 -20.40 1.71
CA SER A 96 22.93 -20.34 3.11
C SER A 96 22.42 -19.08 3.82
N PHE A 97 22.46 -17.93 3.14
CA PHE A 97 21.90 -16.69 3.70
C PHE A 97 20.37 -16.78 3.87
N ALA A 98 19.66 -17.37 2.92
CA ALA A 98 18.21 -17.52 2.97
C ALA A 98 17.77 -18.40 4.15
N ASP A 99 18.46 -19.51 4.40
CA ASP A 99 18.17 -20.41 5.53
C ASP A 99 18.42 -19.70 6.86
N LEU A 100 19.54 -18.98 6.98
CA LEU A 100 19.84 -18.18 8.15
C LEU A 100 18.76 -17.10 8.39
N LEU A 101 18.32 -16.43 7.33
CA LEU A 101 17.26 -15.41 7.41
C LEU A 101 15.93 -16.01 7.88
N VAL A 102 15.54 -17.17 7.35
CA VAL A 102 14.32 -17.88 7.75
C VAL A 102 14.38 -18.23 9.24
N GLU A 103 15.50 -18.79 9.70
CA GLU A 103 15.68 -19.18 11.10
C GLU A 103 15.64 -17.95 12.03
N GLN A 104 16.40 -16.90 11.70
CA GLN A 104 16.40 -15.65 12.46
C GLN A 104 15.02 -15.01 12.55
N THR A 105 14.25 -15.05 11.45
CA THR A 105 12.90 -14.47 11.43
C THR A 105 11.93 -15.29 12.28
N ARG A 106 12.05 -16.62 12.29
CA ARG A 106 11.23 -17.52 13.14
C ARG A 106 11.53 -17.40 14.62
N GLN A 107 12.76 -17.06 14.99
CA GLN A 107 13.19 -16.85 16.38
C GLN A 107 12.80 -15.46 16.94
N ASP A 108 12.41 -14.50 16.10
CA ASP A 108 11.95 -13.18 16.57
C ASP A 108 10.64 -13.33 17.37
N GLU A 109 10.61 -12.79 18.58
CA GLU A 109 9.42 -12.85 19.46
C GLU A 109 8.16 -12.25 18.81
N ARG A 110 8.33 -11.33 17.86
CA ARG A 110 7.25 -10.67 17.13
C ARG A 110 6.74 -11.49 15.94
N PHE A 111 7.37 -12.62 15.61
CA PHE A 111 7.01 -13.47 14.48
C PHE A 111 5.50 -13.81 14.43
N PRO A 112 4.88 -14.37 15.48
CA PRO A 112 3.48 -14.79 15.42
C PRO A 112 2.49 -13.62 15.27
N ASP A 113 2.91 -12.40 15.61
CA ASP A 113 2.06 -11.20 15.49
C ASP A 113 1.99 -10.72 14.02
N TYR A 114 3.04 -10.95 13.24
CA TYR A 114 3.16 -10.39 11.88
C TYR A 114 3.15 -11.44 10.77
N LEU A 115 3.69 -12.63 10.99
CA LEU A 115 3.86 -13.67 9.97
C LEU A 115 3.23 -14.99 10.43
N LYS A 116 2.48 -15.63 9.54
CA LYS A 116 2.03 -17.02 9.71
C LYS A 116 3.15 -18.01 9.39
N TRP A 117 3.94 -17.69 8.36
CA TRP A 117 5.09 -18.49 7.93
C TRP A 117 6.06 -17.65 7.09
N ILE A 118 7.31 -18.12 7.01
CA ILE A 118 8.38 -17.62 6.14
C ILE A 118 9.24 -18.80 5.69
N ASN A 119 9.47 -18.93 4.37
CA ASN A 119 10.16 -20.07 3.76
C ASN A 119 11.00 -19.66 2.54
N ALA A 120 12.17 -20.29 2.42
CA ALA A 120 13.03 -20.22 1.23
C ALA A 120 12.97 -21.51 0.40
N ASN A 121 12.66 -22.63 1.07
CA ASN A 121 12.56 -23.96 0.49
C ASN A 121 11.10 -24.44 0.41
N LEU A 122 10.77 -25.21 -0.63
CA LEU A 122 9.44 -25.80 -0.88
C LEU A 122 8.93 -26.63 0.31
N PHE A 123 9.82 -27.37 0.96
CA PHE A 123 9.45 -28.36 1.98
C PHE A 123 9.40 -27.79 3.40
N ASP A 124 9.77 -26.54 3.61
CA ASP A 124 9.67 -25.86 4.90
C ASP A 124 8.22 -25.62 5.32
N GLN A 125 7.30 -25.60 4.34
CA GLN A 125 5.90 -25.25 4.54
C GLN A 125 5.03 -26.44 4.96
N ILE A 126 5.47 -27.65 4.66
CA ILE A 126 4.67 -28.85 4.84
C ILE A 126 4.97 -29.41 6.22
N LYS A 127 4.00 -29.32 7.14
CA LYS A 127 4.06 -30.17 8.33
C LYS A 127 4.15 -31.61 7.85
N GLU A 128 5.02 -32.39 8.46
CA GLU A 128 5.23 -33.80 8.08
C GLU A 128 3.89 -34.57 7.99
N SER A 129 2.97 -34.31 8.92
CA SER A 129 1.63 -34.91 8.94
C SER A 129 0.76 -34.55 7.73
N ASP A 130 0.87 -33.33 7.21
CA ASP A 130 0.05 -32.86 6.09
C ASP A 130 0.58 -33.40 4.75
N TYR A 131 1.90 -33.59 4.67
CA TYR A 131 2.54 -34.23 3.52
C TYR A 131 2.04 -35.66 3.32
N TYR A 132 2.10 -36.46 4.38
CA TYR A 132 1.69 -37.86 4.33
C TYR A 132 0.18 -38.02 4.06
N ARG A 133 -0.64 -37.14 4.62
CA ARG A 133 -2.08 -37.10 4.32
C ARG A 133 -2.35 -36.77 2.85
N TYR A 134 -1.57 -35.86 2.26
CA TYR A 134 -1.67 -35.59 0.83
C TYR A 134 -1.31 -36.82 -0.02
N LEU A 135 -0.22 -37.53 0.31
CA LEU A 135 0.14 -38.78 -0.37
C LEU A 135 -0.96 -39.84 -0.29
N GLN A 136 -1.67 -39.91 0.84
CA GLN A 136 -2.81 -40.82 1.01
C GLN A 136 -3.98 -40.47 0.06
N TYR A 137 -4.18 -39.20 -0.25
CA TYR A 137 -5.26 -38.73 -1.14
C TYR A 137 -4.86 -38.69 -2.62
N LEU A 138 -3.55 -38.65 -2.89
CA LEU A 138 -2.97 -38.51 -4.22
C LEU A 138 -3.61 -39.43 -5.28
N PRO A 139 -3.75 -40.76 -5.08
CA PRO A 139 -4.27 -41.66 -6.12
C PRO A 139 -5.68 -41.27 -6.61
N ARG A 140 -6.51 -40.70 -5.70
CA ARG A 140 -7.88 -40.27 -5.99
C ARG A 140 -7.92 -38.88 -6.65
N MET A 141 -7.03 -37.98 -6.26
CA MET A 141 -7.02 -36.58 -6.69
C MET A 141 -6.37 -36.33 -8.07
N LEU A 142 -5.71 -37.35 -8.65
CA LEU A 142 -4.99 -37.19 -9.91
C LEU A 142 -5.87 -36.77 -11.10
N PRO A 143 -5.42 -35.82 -11.95
CA PRO A 143 -6.03 -35.54 -13.23
C PRO A 143 -6.05 -36.77 -14.16
N ALA A 144 -7.01 -36.83 -15.07
CA ALA A 144 -7.22 -37.99 -15.93
C ALA A 144 -6.02 -38.35 -16.81
N ASP A 145 -5.28 -37.35 -17.27
CA ASP A 145 -4.08 -37.49 -18.10
C ASP A 145 -2.85 -37.96 -17.31
N LYS A 146 -2.92 -37.97 -15.98
CA LYS A 146 -1.80 -38.31 -15.08
C LYS A 146 -1.90 -39.67 -14.42
N VAL A 147 -3.09 -40.28 -14.38
CA VAL A 147 -3.31 -41.59 -13.76
C VAL A 147 -2.44 -42.68 -14.41
N GLU A 148 -2.36 -42.70 -15.74
CA GLU A 148 -1.56 -43.70 -16.47
C GLU A 148 -0.07 -43.58 -16.13
N GLU A 149 0.44 -42.34 -16.03
CA GLU A 149 1.82 -42.06 -15.66
C GLU A 149 2.10 -42.46 -14.21
N PHE A 150 1.16 -42.19 -13.31
CA PHE A 150 1.21 -42.62 -11.91
C PHE A 150 1.29 -44.15 -11.79
N CYS A 151 0.39 -44.87 -12.47
CA CYS A 151 0.40 -46.33 -12.50
C CYS A 151 1.73 -46.89 -13.04
N LYS A 152 2.29 -46.27 -14.08
CA LYS A 152 3.59 -46.67 -14.64
C LYS A 152 4.72 -46.50 -13.63
N ARG A 153 4.79 -45.39 -12.88
CA ARG A 153 5.86 -45.14 -11.91
C ARG A 153 5.85 -46.10 -10.72
N LEU A 154 4.69 -46.67 -10.39
CA LEU A 154 4.51 -47.63 -9.30
C LEU A 154 4.86 -49.07 -9.70
N GLN A 155 5.17 -49.34 -10.98
CA GLN A 155 5.58 -50.67 -11.41
C GLN A 155 6.98 -51.01 -10.86
N PRO A 156 7.24 -52.28 -10.46
CA PRO A 156 8.50 -52.69 -9.86
C PRO A 156 9.76 -52.26 -10.64
N GLU A 157 9.72 -52.42 -11.97
CA GLU A 157 10.83 -52.07 -12.86
C GLU A 157 11.13 -50.58 -12.91
N GLN A 158 10.09 -49.73 -12.76
CA GLN A 158 10.22 -48.28 -12.80
C GLN A 158 10.68 -47.71 -11.45
N ILE A 159 10.25 -48.33 -10.35
CA ILE A 159 10.75 -48.02 -9.01
C ILE A 159 12.28 -48.23 -8.98
N ASP A 160 12.75 -49.38 -9.46
CA ASP A 160 14.18 -49.69 -9.57
C ASP A 160 14.95 -48.69 -10.41
N ALA A 161 14.41 -48.34 -11.59
CA ALA A 161 15.03 -47.36 -12.47
C ALA A 161 15.10 -45.97 -11.82
N ARG A 162 14.07 -45.57 -11.06
CA ARG A 162 14.02 -44.27 -10.39
C ARG A 162 15.06 -44.16 -9.28
N PHE A 163 15.21 -45.19 -8.44
CA PHE A 163 16.24 -45.17 -7.38
C PHE A 163 17.66 -45.09 -7.94
N LYS A 164 17.95 -45.78 -9.04
CA LYS A 164 19.24 -45.65 -9.75
C LYS A 164 19.47 -44.25 -10.30
N GLN A 165 18.40 -43.60 -10.77
CA GLN A 165 18.48 -42.22 -11.23
C GLN A 165 18.70 -41.25 -10.07
N ASN A 166 17.99 -41.41 -8.96
CA ASN A 166 18.16 -40.59 -7.75
C ASN A 166 19.61 -40.63 -7.24
N PHE A 167 20.27 -41.78 -7.30
CA PHE A 167 21.69 -41.88 -6.92
C PHE A 167 22.59 -41.02 -7.82
N LYS A 168 22.37 -41.05 -9.14
CA LYS A 168 23.09 -40.18 -10.09
C LYS A 168 22.78 -38.70 -9.89
N ASP A 169 21.52 -38.38 -9.58
CA ASP A 169 21.09 -37.00 -9.34
C ASP A 169 21.72 -36.45 -8.06
N LEU A 170 21.91 -37.28 -7.03
CA LEU A 170 22.65 -36.94 -5.80
C LEU A 170 24.15 -36.79 -6.04
N GLU A 171 24.77 -37.68 -6.81
CA GLU A 171 26.21 -37.59 -7.14
C GLU A 171 26.54 -36.35 -7.98
N SER A 172 25.62 -35.93 -8.84
CA SER A 172 25.78 -34.77 -9.72
C SER A 172 25.37 -33.44 -9.08
N GLY A 173 24.78 -33.46 -7.88
CA GLY A 173 24.24 -32.28 -7.20
C GLY A 173 22.97 -31.70 -7.86
N MET A 174 22.37 -32.40 -8.83
CA MET A 174 21.15 -31.93 -9.52
C MET A 174 19.88 -32.06 -8.68
N ALA A 175 19.91 -32.83 -7.59
CA ALA A 175 18.79 -32.97 -6.67
C ALA A 175 19.25 -32.91 -5.21
N SER A 176 18.45 -32.24 -4.38
CA SER A 176 18.66 -32.23 -2.93
C SER A 176 18.39 -33.61 -2.32
N LYS A 177 19.23 -34.00 -1.35
CA LYS A 177 18.98 -35.17 -0.49
C LYS A 177 17.61 -35.11 0.20
N SER A 178 17.20 -33.93 0.69
CA SER A 178 15.92 -33.78 1.38
C SER A 178 14.72 -33.96 0.47
N LEU A 179 14.84 -33.58 -0.82
CA LEU A 179 13.79 -33.77 -1.82
C LEU A 179 13.61 -35.26 -2.15
N ILE A 180 14.71 -35.98 -2.38
CA ILE A 180 14.67 -37.42 -2.70
C ILE A 180 14.19 -38.24 -1.49
N GLU A 181 14.57 -37.86 -0.28
CA GLU A 181 14.12 -38.52 0.94
C GLU A 181 12.61 -38.36 1.17
N LYS A 182 12.05 -37.17 0.87
CA LYS A 182 10.62 -36.92 1.01
C LYS A 182 9.78 -37.49 -0.14
N ASP A 183 10.20 -37.34 -1.40
CA ASP A 183 9.47 -37.85 -2.58
C ASP A 183 10.37 -38.71 -3.51
N PRO A 184 10.73 -39.93 -3.09
CA PRO A 184 11.68 -40.79 -3.80
C PRO A 184 11.20 -41.23 -5.19
N LEU A 185 9.89 -41.34 -5.40
CA LEU A 185 9.29 -41.69 -6.70
C LEU A 185 8.89 -40.46 -7.54
N SER A 186 9.09 -39.26 -6.99
CA SER A 186 8.76 -37.98 -7.61
C SER A 186 7.28 -37.86 -8.01
N LEU A 187 6.39 -38.45 -7.21
CA LEU A 187 4.95 -38.50 -7.49
C LEU A 187 4.28 -37.14 -7.32
N LEU A 188 4.89 -36.20 -6.59
CA LEU A 188 4.37 -34.85 -6.43
C LEU A 188 4.27 -34.10 -7.76
N ASP A 189 5.09 -34.44 -8.77
CA ASP A 189 5.02 -33.84 -10.09
C ASP A 189 3.73 -34.20 -10.87
N LEU A 190 3.03 -35.25 -10.45
CA LEU A 190 1.83 -35.77 -11.15
C LEU A 190 0.52 -35.19 -10.61
N ALA A 191 0.52 -34.73 -9.38
CA ALA A 191 -0.64 -34.54 -8.53
C ALA A 191 -1.51 -33.32 -8.83
N VAL A 192 -1.28 -32.63 -9.96
CA VAL A 192 -1.18 -31.17 -10.10
C VAL A 192 0.29 -30.81 -10.10
N SER A 193 0.64 -29.85 -10.93
CA SER A 193 1.93 -29.20 -10.92
C SER A 193 2.15 -28.58 -9.52
N TYR A 194 2.60 -29.37 -8.56
CA TYR A 194 2.95 -28.93 -7.21
C TYR A 194 3.97 -27.77 -7.27
N LYS A 195 4.81 -27.83 -8.31
CA LYS A 195 5.62 -26.73 -8.84
C LYS A 195 4.84 -25.42 -8.94
N GLU A 196 3.71 -25.42 -9.62
CA GLU A 196 2.92 -24.25 -9.99
C GLU A 196 2.11 -23.63 -8.83
N GLU A 197 1.83 -24.35 -7.74
CA GLU A 197 1.18 -23.79 -6.55
C GLU A 197 2.17 -23.03 -5.67
N ILE A 198 3.36 -23.60 -5.49
CA ILE A 198 4.39 -22.98 -4.64
C ILE A 198 5.10 -21.85 -5.39
N THR A 199 5.36 -22.03 -6.69
CA THR A 199 5.87 -20.96 -7.55
C THR A 199 4.77 -20.00 -8.00
N GLY A 200 3.47 -20.33 -7.89
CA GLY A 200 2.43 -19.49 -8.47
C GLY A 200 2.65 -19.28 -9.99
N ASN A 201 2.52 -18.04 -10.48
CA ASN A 201 2.79 -17.70 -11.89
C ASN A 201 4.29 -17.69 -12.26
N TYR A 202 5.17 -17.95 -11.31
CA TYR A 202 6.60 -17.85 -11.49
C TYR A 202 7.18 -19.06 -12.21
N HIS A 203 8.00 -18.81 -13.24
CA HIS A 203 8.80 -19.81 -13.93
C HIS A 203 10.11 -20.03 -13.17
N LEU A 204 10.03 -20.60 -11.96
CA LEU A 204 11.19 -20.88 -11.12
C LEU A 204 11.88 -22.20 -11.50
N ASP A 205 13.19 -22.23 -11.28
CA ASP A 205 13.95 -23.46 -11.12
C ASP A 205 13.90 -23.91 -9.66
N LEU A 206 13.55 -25.19 -9.48
CA LEU A 206 13.30 -25.83 -8.19
C LEU A 206 14.22 -27.05 -7.97
N THR A 207 15.18 -27.30 -8.85
CA THR A 207 16.08 -28.47 -8.77
C THR A 207 16.77 -28.60 -7.41
N GLY A 208 17.16 -27.48 -6.79
CA GLY A 208 17.72 -27.43 -5.44
C GLY A 208 16.72 -27.40 -4.28
N GLY A 209 15.41 -27.42 -4.53
CA GLY A 209 14.38 -27.24 -3.50
C GLY A 209 14.09 -25.77 -3.12
N TYR A 210 14.95 -24.85 -3.51
CA TYR A 210 14.79 -23.41 -3.32
C TYR A 210 14.02 -22.75 -4.47
N LEU A 211 13.41 -21.60 -4.19
CA LEU A 211 12.63 -20.82 -5.16
C LEU A 211 13.55 -19.90 -5.98
N THR A 212 14.21 -20.45 -7.00
CA THR A 212 15.24 -19.72 -7.78
C THR A 212 14.79 -19.35 -9.20
N SER A 213 15.30 -18.26 -9.76
CA SER A 213 15.09 -17.94 -11.18
C SER A 213 15.83 -18.94 -12.08
N ARG A 214 15.34 -19.16 -13.31
CA ARG A 214 15.97 -20.09 -14.27
C ARG A 214 17.41 -19.74 -14.64
N ASP A 215 17.77 -18.47 -14.55
CA ASP A 215 19.14 -18.00 -14.78
C ASP A 215 20.01 -18.06 -13.50
N GLN A 216 19.46 -18.57 -12.40
CA GLN A 216 20.11 -18.69 -11.09
C GLN A 216 20.67 -17.36 -10.55
N THR A 217 20.03 -16.24 -10.87
CA THR A 217 20.47 -14.91 -10.39
C THR A 217 19.58 -14.33 -9.29
N ILE A 218 18.44 -14.96 -8.99
CA ILE A 218 17.52 -14.54 -7.93
C ILE A 218 17.05 -15.76 -7.15
N LEU A 219 17.16 -15.69 -5.82
CA LEU A 219 16.49 -16.58 -4.89
C LEU A 219 15.36 -15.83 -4.18
N LEU A 220 14.17 -16.45 -4.10
CA LEU A 220 13.00 -15.88 -3.44
C LEU A 220 12.76 -16.53 -2.08
N VAL A 221 12.59 -15.71 -1.05
CA VAL A 221 12.03 -16.12 0.24
C VAL A 221 10.62 -15.53 0.32
N LEU A 222 9.64 -16.40 0.54
CA LEU A 222 8.23 -16.01 0.63
C LEU A 222 7.81 -15.96 2.09
N ALA A 223 7.00 -14.96 2.46
CA ALA A 223 6.38 -14.89 3.78
C ALA A 223 4.89 -14.57 3.66
N ARG A 224 4.07 -15.23 4.49
CA ARG A 224 2.61 -14.95 4.57
C ARG A 224 2.34 -14.10 5.80
N PRO A 225 1.93 -12.85 5.63
CA PRO A 225 1.56 -12.02 6.76
C PRO A 225 0.23 -12.48 7.40
N VAL A 226 0.04 -12.08 8.66
CA VAL A 226 -1.20 -12.35 9.43
C VAL A 226 -2.36 -11.49 8.95
N GLU A 227 -2.08 -10.23 8.59
CA GLU A 227 -3.08 -9.28 8.09
C GLU A 227 -2.77 -8.76 6.66
N SER A 228 -3.79 -8.19 6.03
CA SER A 228 -3.71 -7.57 4.71
C SER A 228 -2.86 -6.28 4.71
N ASN A 229 -2.24 -5.96 3.58
CA ASN A 229 -1.49 -4.72 3.35
C ASN A 229 -2.38 -3.46 3.41
N GLU A 230 -3.70 -3.62 3.40
CA GLU A 230 -4.65 -2.55 3.64
C GLU A 230 -4.48 -1.94 5.04
N ASN A 231 -4.12 -2.73 6.05
CA ASN A 231 -3.71 -2.19 7.33
C ASN A 231 -2.27 -1.65 7.21
N VAL A 232 -2.15 -0.34 7.00
CA VAL A 232 -0.85 0.29 6.75
C VAL A 232 0.04 0.26 7.99
N ASP A 233 -0.51 0.41 9.19
CA ASP A 233 0.29 0.34 10.42
C ASP A 233 0.85 -1.07 10.62
N PHE A 234 0.04 -2.10 10.36
CA PHE A 234 0.50 -3.48 10.30
C PHE A 234 1.60 -3.66 9.24
N ALA A 235 1.38 -3.19 8.01
CA ALA A 235 2.36 -3.31 6.94
C ALA A 235 3.69 -2.63 7.29
N VAL A 236 3.66 -1.44 7.89
CA VAL A 236 4.85 -0.72 8.35
C VAL A 236 5.59 -1.51 9.43
N ASN A 237 4.87 -2.02 10.43
CA ASN A 237 5.48 -2.76 11.54
C ASN A 237 6.01 -4.14 11.10
N ALA A 238 5.29 -4.86 10.23
CA ALA A 238 5.74 -6.11 9.63
C ALA A 238 7.01 -5.90 8.79
N MET A 239 7.06 -4.85 7.96
CA MET A 239 8.27 -4.51 7.20
C MET A 239 9.43 -4.08 8.09
N LYS A 240 9.15 -3.42 9.21
CA LYS A 240 10.18 -3.07 10.21
C LYS A 240 10.75 -4.33 10.86
N MET A 241 9.90 -5.25 11.29
CA MET A 241 10.31 -6.53 11.87
C MET A 241 11.16 -7.34 10.89
N LEU A 242 10.72 -7.52 9.63
CA LEU A 242 11.51 -8.17 8.59
C LEU A 242 12.82 -7.42 8.30
N GLY A 243 12.81 -6.08 8.31
CA GLY A 243 14.00 -5.27 8.18
C GLY A 243 15.01 -5.54 9.28
N ASP A 244 14.56 -5.60 10.54
CA ASP A 244 15.39 -5.95 11.70
C ASP A 244 15.95 -7.38 11.55
N SER A 245 15.12 -8.37 11.17
CA SER A 245 15.56 -9.75 10.94
C SER A 245 16.59 -9.86 9.81
N ILE A 246 16.41 -9.12 8.71
CA ILE A 246 17.40 -9.06 7.61
C ILE A 246 18.71 -8.45 8.10
N GLN A 247 18.68 -7.38 8.88
CA GLN A 247 19.93 -6.77 9.39
C GLN A 247 20.66 -7.70 10.37
N ASN A 248 19.93 -8.41 11.23
CA ASN A 248 20.51 -9.41 12.14
C ASN A 248 21.12 -10.58 11.36
N ALA A 249 20.41 -11.12 10.37
CA ALA A 249 20.91 -12.17 9.49
C ALA A 249 22.16 -11.71 8.72
N LYS A 250 22.18 -10.48 8.19
CA LYS A 250 23.38 -9.89 7.55
C LYS A 250 24.57 -9.82 8.48
N LYS A 251 24.36 -9.44 9.74
CA LYS A 251 25.43 -9.35 10.72
C LYS A 251 26.02 -10.72 11.04
N GLN A 252 25.17 -11.71 11.34
CA GLN A 252 25.62 -13.06 11.64
C GLN A 252 26.29 -13.71 10.42
N PHE A 253 25.71 -13.56 9.23
CA PHE A 253 26.30 -14.09 7.99
C PHE A 253 27.68 -13.50 7.71
N ALA A 254 27.88 -12.20 7.96
CA ALA A 254 29.19 -11.56 7.80
C ALA A 254 30.22 -12.05 8.83
N GLU A 255 29.80 -12.49 10.01
CA GLU A 255 30.66 -13.10 11.03
C GLU A 255 31.04 -14.54 10.67
N GLU A 256 30.15 -15.31 10.05
CA GLU A 256 30.34 -16.73 9.69
C GLU A 256 31.05 -16.93 8.34
N GLU A 257 30.58 -16.27 7.28
CA GLU A 257 31.02 -16.45 5.88
C GLU A 257 31.92 -15.29 5.38
N GLY A 258 32.03 -14.22 6.17
CA GLY A 258 32.84 -13.04 5.85
C GLY A 258 32.11 -11.94 5.08
N GLN A 259 32.63 -10.72 5.20
CA GLN A 259 31.99 -9.53 4.64
C GLN A 259 31.99 -9.48 3.10
N ASP A 260 32.97 -10.13 2.47
CA ASP A 260 33.07 -10.25 1.01
C ASP A 260 31.92 -11.11 0.44
N ALA A 261 31.56 -12.21 1.10
CA ALA A 261 30.43 -13.05 0.72
C ALA A 261 29.11 -12.27 0.78
N LEU A 262 28.88 -11.51 1.85
CA LEU A 262 27.69 -10.66 1.97
C LEU A 262 27.62 -9.57 0.89
N SER A 263 28.76 -8.99 0.49
CA SER A 263 28.80 -7.92 -0.51
C SER A 263 28.38 -8.36 -1.92
N ARG A 264 28.41 -9.68 -2.19
CA ARG A 264 27.94 -10.30 -3.44
C ARG A 264 26.43 -10.53 -3.47
N LEU A 265 25.73 -10.33 -2.36
CA LEU A 265 24.28 -10.50 -2.25
C LEU A 265 23.57 -9.15 -2.18
N ASN A 266 22.57 -8.94 -3.04
CA ASN A 266 21.65 -7.81 -2.93
C ASN A 266 20.27 -8.28 -2.45
N ILE A 267 19.93 -7.91 -1.21
CA ILE A 267 18.70 -8.34 -0.55
C ILE A 267 17.68 -7.20 -0.54
N GLY A 268 16.49 -7.46 -1.08
CA GLY A 268 15.41 -6.49 -1.14
C GLY A 268 14.03 -7.08 -0.80
N LEU A 269 13.12 -6.20 -0.39
CA LEU A 269 11.73 -6.52 -0.03
C LEU A 269 10.77 -5.98 -1.10
N THR A 270 9.85 -6.82 -1.54
CA THR A 270 8.77 -6.45 -2.48
C THR A 270 7.47 -7.16 -2.11
N GLY A 271 6.43 -6.95 -2.92
CA GLY A 271 5.06 -7.33 -2.62
C GLY A 271 4.25 -6.18 -2.02
N ALA A 272 2.96 -6.43 -1.83
CA ALA A 272 2.00 -5.37 -1.57
C ALA A 272 2.24 -4.64 -0.23
N HIS A 273 2.65 -5.34 0.83
CA HIS A 273 3.00 -4.74 2.12
C HIS A 273 4.25 -3.85 2.04
N ALA A 274 5.28 -4.29 1.33
CA ALA A 274 6.50 -3.51 1.13
C ALA A 274 6.22 -2.23 0.35
N ILE A 275 5.41 -2.33 -0.71
CA ILE A 275 4.98 -1.18 -1.51
C ILE A 275 4.19 -0.19 -0.65
N THR A 276 3.18 -0.66 0.09
CA THR A 276 2.36 0.19 0.97
C THR A 276 3.20 0.85 2.07
N SER A 277 4.13 0.14 2.69
CA SER A 277 5.01 0.68 3.72
C SER A 277 5.90 1.80 3.16
N ASN A 278 6.52 1.59 2.00
CA ASN A 278 7.36 2.60 1.35
C ASN A 278 6.55 3.79 0.82
N GLU A 279 5.35 3.57 0.28
CA GLU A 279 4.41 4.63 -0.10
C GLU A 279 4.06 5.50 1.11
N ASN A 280 3.70 4.89 2.24
CA ASN A 280 3.38 5.59 3.48
C ASN A 280 4.57 6.42 4.01
N ALA A 281 5.78 5.87 3.98
CA ALA A 281 6.99 6.60 4.39
C ALA A 281 7.25 7.81 3.48
N THR A 282 7.11 7.63 2.16
CA THR A 282 7.30 8.69 1.15
C THR A 282 6.28 9.80 1.35
N ILE A 283 4.99 9.43 1.48
CA ILE A 283 3.89 10.36 1.74
C ILE A 283 4.13 11.17 3.02
N LYS A 284 4.53 10.53 4.11
CA LYS A 284 4.79 11.21 5.38
C LYS A 284 5.92 12.24 5.22
N ALA A 285 7.00 11.86 4.54
CA ALA A 285 8.10 12.76 4.23
C ALA A 285 7.65 13.93 3.34
N ASP A 286 6.86 13.65 2.30
CA ASP A 286 6.35 14.66 1.38
C ASP A 286 5.41 15.64 2.07
N VAL A 287 4.48 15.18 2.92
CA VAL A 287 3.58 16.06 3.66
C VAL A 287 4.36 17.00 4.58
N VAL A 288 5.35 16.48 5.31
CA VAL A 288 6.21 17.29 6.19
C VAL A 288 7.06 18.27 5.37
N SER A 289 7.65 17.80 4.27
CA SER A 289 8.50 18.61 3.38
C SER A 289 7.69 19.72 2.70
N MET A 290 6.51 19.40 2.16
CA MET A 290 5.60 20.37 1.54
C MET A 290 5.12 21.41 2.53
N PHE A 291 4.79 21.00 3.76
CA PHE A 291 4.38 21.93 4.82
C PHE A 291 5.51 22.89 5.18
N ILE A 292 6.70 22.37 5.52
CA ILE A 292 7.85 23.19 5.93
C ILE A 292 8.31 24.09 4.78
N SER A 293 8.43 23.56 3.56
CA SER A 293 8.87 24.33 2.39
C SER A 293 7.88 25.42 2.02
N SER A 294 6.56 25.13 2.01
CA SER A 294 5.53 26.14 1.74
C SER A 294 5.53 27.23 2.80
N PHE A 295 5.62 26.85 4.08
CA PHE A 295 5.67 27.81 5.19
C PHE A 295 6.90 28.72 5.11
N LEU A 296 8.10 28.15 4.89
CA LEU A 296 9.33 28.90 4.73
C LEU A 296 9.30 29.82 3.50
N LEU A 297 8.76 29.35 2.37
CA LEU A 297 8.62 30.14 1.16
C LEU A 297 7.65 31.31 1.35
N VAL A 298 6.50 31.06 1.99
CA VAL A 298 5.53 32.09 2.35
C VAL A 298 6.17 33.14 3.24
N ILE A 299 6.91 32.72 4.28
CA ILE A 299 7.67 33.63 5.14
C ILE A 299 8.67 34.45 4.32
N PHE A 300 9.45 33.81 3.45
CA PHE A 300 10.45 34.47 2.63
C PHE A 300 9.81 35.53 1.72
N LEU A 301 8.72 35.19 1.02
CA LEU A 301 7.97 36.13 0.18
C LEU A 301 7.38 37.27 1.01
N PHE A 302 6.87 36.98 2.20
CA PHE A 302 6.33 37.99 3.10
C PHE A 302 7.41 38.96 3.60
N ILE A 303 8.61 38.46 3.95
CA ILE A 303 9.76 39.30 4.28
C ILE A 303 10.17 40.16 3.09
N LEU A 304 10.21 39.60 1.88
CA LEU A 304 10.58 40.33 0.67
C LEU A 304 9.58 41.46 0.38
N ALA A 305 8.28 41.17 0.50
CA ALA A 305 7.21 42.13 0.24
C ALA A 305 7.16 43.27 1.28
N TYR A 306 7.26 42.94 2.58
CA TYR A 306 7.01 43.89 3.66
C TYR A 306 8.27 44.35 4.41
N GLY A 307 9.41 43.71 4.18
CA GLY A 307 10.71 44.07 4.77
C GLY A 307 10.75 44.04 6.29
N ARG A 308 9.84 43.32 6.97
CA ARG A 308 9.72 43.33 8.44
C ARG A 308 9.62 41.91 8.98
N PRO A 309 10.69 41.34 9.58
CA PRO A 309 10.69 39.96 10.06
C PRO A 309 9.67 39.72 11.18
N MET A 310 9.36 40.74 11.99
CA MET A 310 8.32 40.62 13.02
C MET A 310 6.90 40.47 12.45
N ALA A 311 6.69 40.83 11.18
CA ALA A 311 5.39 40.66 10.54
C ALA A 311 5.06 39.17 10.27
N ILE A 312 6.09 38.31 10.27
CA ILE A 312 5.94 36.84 10.31
C ILE A 312 5.14 36.40 11.54
N LEU A 313 5.37 37.02 12.70
CA LEU A 313 4.69 36.63 13.93
C LEU A 313 3.20 37.00 13.88
N TYR A 314 2.87 38.17 13.32
CA TYR A 314 1.47 38.66 13.27
C TYR A 314 0.60 37.84 12.34
N VAL A 315 1.19 37.27 11.31
CA VAL A 315 0.48 36.51 10.29
C VAL A 315 0.60 35.01 10.52
N GLY A 316 1.81 34.54 10.86
CA GLY A 316 2.09 33.13 11.11
C GLY A 316 1.39 32.58 12.34
N VAL A 317 1.29 33.34 13.44
CA VAL A 317 0.60 32.85 14.65
C VAL A 317 -0.89 32.60 14.40
N PRO A 318 -1.68 33.54 13.82
CA PRO A 318 -3.06 33.26 13.42
C PRO A 318 -3.20 32.10 12.44
N LEU A 319 -2.30 31.99 11.47
CA LEU A 319 -2.34 30.92 10.47
C LEU A 319 -2.12 29.54 11.10
N ILE A 320 -1.01 29.35 11.84
CA ILE A 320 -0.70 28.09 12.53
C ILE A 320 -1.79 27.74 13.55
N SER A 321 -2.33 28.74 14.24
CA SER A 321 -3.42 28.51 15.20
C SER A 321 -4.68 27.99 14.51
N ALA A 322 -5.05 28.57 13.36
CA ALA A 322 -6.18 28.10 12.58
C ALA A 322 -5.97 26.64 12.14
N GLU A 323 -4.77 26.26 11.72
CA GLU A 323 -4.46 24.86 11.40
C GLU A 323 -4.54 23.93 12.60
N VAL A 324 -3.96 24.32 13.74
CA VAL A 324 -4.04 23.54 14.99
C VAL A 324 -5.51 23.32 15.40
N TRP A 325 -6.34 24.35 15.28
CA TRP A 325 -7.77 24.24 15.55
C TRP A 325 -8.48 23.38 14.52
N THR A 326 -8.09 23.46 13.24
CA THR A 326 -8.62 22.60 12.18
C THR A 326 -8.34 21.14 12.46
N LEU A 327 -7.08 20.80 12.81
CA LEU A 327 -6.68 19.45 13.21
C LEU A 327 -7.42 19.02 14.47
N GLY A 328 -7.43 19.84 15.52
CA GLY A 328 -8.11 19.53 16.77
C GLY A 328 -9.61 19.30 16.62
N ILE A 329 -10.30 20.05 15.75
CA ILE A 329 -11.72 19.82 15.43
C ILE A 329 -11.88 18.57 14.56
N SER A 330 -10.95 18.30 13.64
CA SER A 330 -10.96 17.09 12.81
C SER A 330 -10.90 15.81 13.65
N TYR A 331 -10.25 15.84 14.82
CA TYR A 331 -10.30 14.75 15.79
C TYR A 331 -11.74 14.42 16.20
N PHE A 332 -12.57 15.43 16.48
CA PHE A 332 -13.96 15.22 16.88
C PHE A 332 -14.88 14.85 15.73
N LEU A 333 -14.57 15.30 14.50
CA LEU A 333 -15.37 15.00 13.31
C LEU A 333 -15.12 13.59 12.78
N PHE A 334 -13.85 13.18 12.69
CA PHE A 334 -13.45 11.96 11.99
C PHE A 334 -12.57 11.03 12.82
N GLY A 335 -11.91 11.52 13.88
CA GLY A 335 -10.98 10.75 14.73
C GLY A 335 -9.68 10.34 14.05
N ARG A 336 -9.59 10.48 12.72
CA ARG A 336 -8.47 10.01 11.91
C ARG A 336 -8.20 10.93 10.72
N LEU A 337 -6.96 10.90 10.23
CA LEU A 337 -6.59 11.50 8.95
C LEU A 337 -6.32 10.40 7.93
N ASN A 338 -6.92 10.52 6.76
CA ASN A 338 -6.53 9.75 5.59
C ASN A 338 -5.41 10.47 4.79
N LEU A 339 -4.88 9.77 3.79
CA LEU A 339 -3.83 10.27 2.90
C LEU A 339 -4.14 11.66 2.30
N LEU A 340 -5.35 11.84 1.76
CA LEU A 340 -5.74 13.11 1.14
C LEU A 340 -5.86 14.22 2.17
N THR A 341 -6.45 13.93 3.32
CA THR A 341 -6.57 14.90 4.41
C THR A 341 -5.19 15.32 4.93
N ALA A 342 -4.18 14.46 4.95
CA ALA A 342 -2.83 14.85 5.36
C ALA A 342 -2.24 16.00 4.52
N THR A 343 -2.69 16.19 3.27
CA THR A 343 -2.23 17.26 2.39
C THR A 343 -2.91 18.62 2.63
N PHE A 344 -4.00 18.68 3.40
CA PHE A 344 -4.77 19.93 3.55
C PHE A 344 -3.94 21.05 4.17
N SER A 345 -3.04 20.76 5.12
CA SER A 345 -2.26 21.78 5.83
C SER A 345 -1.43 22.61 4.85
N ALA A 346 -0.68 21.97 3.94
CA ALA A 346 0.10 22.70 2.93
C ALA A 346 -0.77 23.60 2.04
N VAL A 347 -1.98 23.15 1.68
CA VAL A 347 -2.94 23.93 0.89
C VAL A 347 -3.47 25.15 1.68
N ILE A 348 -3.79 24.97 2.97
CA ILE A 348 -4.30 26.05 3.82
C ILE A 348 -3.22 27.09 4.12
N VAL A 349 -1.96 26.71 4.31
CA VAL A 349 -0.86 27.68 4.47
C VAL A 349 -0.85 28.64 3.27
N GLY A 350 -0.96 28.11 2.05
CA GLY A 350 -0.93 28.90 0.82
C GLY A 350 -2.17 29.77 0.61
N LEU A 351 -3.36 29.26 0.89
CA LEU A 351 -4.62 30.00 0.65
C LEU A 351 -5.04 30.90 1.83
N GLY A 352 -4.69 30.53 3.05
CA GLY A 352 -5.07 31.23 4.28
C GLY A 352 -4.24 32.50 4.53
N ILE A 353 -3.01 32.55 4.03
CA ILE A 353 -2.12 33.71 4.16
C ILE A 353 -2.67 34.95 3.44
N ASP A 354 -3.42 34.76 2.34
CA ASP A 354 -3.95 35.84 1.51
C ASP A 354 -4.87 36.76 2.30
N PHE A 355 -5.66 36.20 3.22
CA PHE A 355 -6.54 36.98 4.09
C PHE A 355 -5.74 37.95 4.97
N ALA A 356 -4.59 37.49 5.47
CA ALA A 356 -3.69 38.31 6.26
C ALA A 356 -3.02 39.39 5.39
N ILE A 357 -2.58 39.03 4.18
CA ILE A 357 -1.94 39.94 3.23
C ILE A 357 -2.86 41.11 2.90
N HIS A 358 -4.13 40.85 2.56
CA HIS A 358 -5.08 41.91 2.23
C HIS A 358 -5.35 42.86 3.40
N ILE A 359 -5.61 42.32 4.60
CA ILE A 359 -5.91 43.12 5.79
C ILE A 359 -4.65 43.87 6.27
N TYR A 360 -3.51 43.19 6.32
CA TYR A 360 -2.25 43.76 6.79
C TYR A 360 -1.74 44.83 5.82
N SER A 361 -1.80 44.60 4.50
CA SER A 361 -1.38 45.60 3.52
C SER A 361 -2.18 46.89 3.66
N ARG A 362 -3.52 46.79 3.75
CA ARG A 362 -4.34 47.99 3.95
C ARG A 362 -4.06 48.67 5.28
N TYR A 363 -3.80 47.90 6.35
CA TYR A 363 -3.36 48.47 7.62
C TYR A 363 -2.03 49.23 7.47
N LEU A 364 -1.05 48.69 6.73
CA LEU A 364 0.23 49.38 6.47
C LEU A 364 0.01 50.69 5.70
N ASP A 365 -0.90 50.71 4.72
CA ASP A 365 -1.22 51.92 3.94
C ASP A 365 -1.77 53.02 4.85
N GLU A 366 -2.78 52.69 5.67
CA GLU A 366 -3.39 53.63 6.63
C GLU A 366 -2.38 54.13 7.67
N ARG A 367 -1.47 53.25 8.15
CA ARG A 367 -0.39 53.66 9.06
C ARG A 367 0.64 54.56 8.38
N THR A 368 0.83 54.43 7.08
CA THR A 368 1.70 55.29 6.27
C THR A 368 1.07 56.65 6.01
N GLU A 369 -0.25 56.70 5.88
CA GLU A 369 -1.05 57.94 5.80
C GLU A 369 -1.15 58.67 7.15
N GLY A 370 -0.71 58.06 8.25
CA GLY A 370 -0.59 58.68 9.57
C GLY A 370 -1.67 58.28 10.57
N SER A 371 -2.60 57.40 10.20
CA SER A 371 -3.68 56.92 11.09
C SER A 371 -3.13 56.23 12.33
N ALA A 372 -3.76 56.45 13.48
CA ALA A 372 -3.42 55.73 14.72
C ALA A 372 -3.70 54.22 14.54
N PRO A 373 -3.04 53.32 15.29
CA PRO A 373 -3.21 51.87 15.12
C PRO A 373 -4.63 51.31 15.08
N CYS A 374 -5.46 51.73 16.03
CA CYS A 374 -6.85 51.29 16.13
C CYS A 374 -7.65 51.77 14.92
N GLU A 375 -7.50 53.04 14.57
CA GLU A 375 -8.15 53.66 13.42
C GLU A 375 -7.71 53.03 12.10
N ALA A 376 -6.41 52.79 11.92
CA ALA A 376 -5.85 52.12 10.75
C ALA A 376 -6.42 50.69 10.58
N MET A 377 -6.58 49.93 11.67
CA MET A 377 -7.18 48.60 11.60
C MET A 377 -8.70 48.64 11.38
N GLU A 378 -9.41 49.59 11.99
CA GLU A 378 -10.84 49.82 11.72
C GLU A 378 -11.08 50.14 10.24
N CYS A 379 -10.27 51.02 9.67
CA CYS A 379 -10.29 51.34 8.23
C CYS A 379 -9.96 50.12 7.39
N SER A 380 -8.91 49.37 7.75
CA SER A 380 -8.54 48.15 7.04
C SER A 380 -9.67 47.13 6.99
N LEU A 381 -10.25 46.75 8.13
CA LEU A 381 -11.36 45.80 8.19
C LEU A 381 -12.61 46.33 7.49
N ALA A 382 -12.93 47.63 7.62
CA ALA A 382 -14.10 48.20 6.98
C ALA A 382 -13.99 48.20 5.44
N GLN A 383 -12.81 48.50 4.91
CA GLN A 383 -12.61 48.66 3.47
C GLN A 383 -12.31 47.35 2.75
N THR A 384 -11.40 46.54 3.30
CA THR A 384 -10.97 45.27 2.67
C THR A 384 -11.68 44.04 3.24
N GLY A 385 -12.12 44.10 4.50
CA GLY A 385 -12.65 42.92 5.20
C GLY A 385 -13.87 42.28 4.53
N LEU A 386 -14.80 43.06 3.97
CA LEU A 386 -15.94 42.47 3.24
C LEU A 386 -15.49 41.71 1.99
N GLY A 387 -14.51 42.24 1.25
CA GLY A 387 -13.93 41.56 0.09
C GLY A 387 -13.23 40.26 0.50
N THR A 388 -12.46 40.31 1.59
CA THR A 388 -11.78 39.13 2.16
C THR A 388 -12.76 38.06 2.63
N ILE A 389 -13.88 38.45 3.26
CA ILE A 389 -14.93 37.51 3.68
C ILE A 389 -15.57 36.82 2.48
N ILE A 390 -15.90 37.58 1.42
CA ILE A 390 -16.49 37.01 0.21
C ILE A 390 -15.49 36.04 -0.44
N ALA A 391 -14.22 36.45 -0.60
CA ALA A 391 -13.18 35.60 -1.17
C ALA A 391 -12.98 34.31 -0.36
N GLY A 392 -12.82 34.41 0.97
CA GLY A 392 -12.69 33.26 1.85
C GLY A 392 -13.92 32.35 1.84
N SER A 393 -15.12 32.93 1.80
CA SER A 393 -16.37 32.17 1.72
C SER A 393 -16.48 31.42 0.40
N THR A 394 -16.11 32.03 -0.74
CA THR A 394 -16.13 31.35 -2.04
C THR A 394 -15.16 30.18 -2.07
N THR A 395 -13.97 30.33 -1.48
CA THR A 395 -12.98 29.24 -1.38
C THR A 395 -13.47 28.11 -0.47
N GLY A 396 -13.98 28.43 0.71
CA GLY A 396 -14.52 27.43 1.65
C GLY A 396 -15.70 26.66 1.05
N LEU A 397 -16.63 27.36 0.39
CA LEU A 397 -17.78 26.73 -0.30
C LEU A 397 -17.33 25.89 -1.50
N ALA A 398 -16.30 26.30 -2.24
CA ALA A 398 -15.75 25.49 -3.33
C ALA A 398 -15.17 24.18 -2.80
N PHE A 399 -14.44 24.19 -1.68
CA PHE A 399 -14.01 22.96 -1.02
C PHE A 399 -15.22 22.12 -0.60
N LEU A 400 -16.23 22.67 0.09
CA LEU A 400 -17.43 21.91 0.46
C LEU A 400 -18.14 21.27 -0.73
N ALA A 401 -18.21 21.96 -1.88
CA ALA A 401 -18.81 21.41 -3.09
C ALA A 401 -18.07 20.16 -3.61
N MET A 402 -16.76 20.04 -3.38
CA MET A 402 -16.00 18.82 -3.71
C MET A 402 -16.47 17.60 -2.90
N GLY A 403 -17.08 17.83 -1.73
CA GLY A 403 -17.64 16.78 -0.87
C GLY A 403 -18.92 16.13 -1.39
N ILE A 404 -19.53 16.64 -2.47
CA ILE A 404 -20.75 16.05 -3.06
C ILE A 404 -20.47 14.66 -3.68
N GLY A 405 -19.21 14.34 -3.98
CA GLY A 405 -18.83 13.06 -4.54
C GLY A 405 -18.98 11.87 -3.59
N HIS A 406 -19.21 10.67 -4.14
CA HIS A 406 -19.37 9.41 -3.38
C HIS A 406 -18.05 8.83 -2.84
N PHE A 407 -16.94 9.56 -2.95
CA PHE A 407 -15.62 9.12 -2.52
C PHE A 407 -15.31 9.68 -1.12
N LYS A 408 -15.35 8.80 -0.11
CA LYS A 408 -15.31 9.18 1.31
C LYS A 408 -14.04 9.98 1.66
N GLY A 409 -12.90 9.60 1.08
CA GLY A 409 -11.64 10.33 1.29
C GLY A 409 -11.69 11.80 0.86
N LEU A 410 -12.36 12.08 -0.26
CA LEU A 410 -12.52 13.43 -0.79
C LEU A 410 -13.56 14.22 0.01
N PHE A 411 -14.61 13.55 0.52
CA PHE A 411 -15.54 14.15 1.45
C PHE A 411 -14.85 14.61 2.74
N GLU A 412 -14.09 13.73 3.40
CA GLU A 412 -13.33 14.08 4.61
C GLU A 412 -12.36 15.25 4.32
N PHE A 413 -11.60 15.19 3.22
CA PHE A 413 -10.72 16.28 2.77
C PHE A 413 -11.48 17.59 2.56
N SER A 414 -12.62 17.56 1.87
CA SER A 414 -13.42 18.74 1.56
C SER A 414 -13.92 19.48 2.81
N VAL A 415 -14.39 18.73 3.81
CA VAL A 415 -14.91 19.27 5.06
C VAL A 415 -13.76 19.88 5.87
N ILE A 416 -12.64 19.19 6.00
CA ILE A 416 -11.47 19.68 6.75
C ILE A 416 -10.87 20.92 6.08
N ALA A 417 -10.69 20.90 4.76
CA ALA A 417 -10.15 22.03 4.02
C ALA A 417 -11.06 23.26 4.14
N SER A 418 -12.37 23.09 3.95
CA SER A 418 -13.34 24.17 4.14
C SER A 418 -13.33 24.73 5.56
N LEU A 419 -13.37 23.85 6.56
CA LEU A 419 -13.32 24.24 7.97
C LEU A 419 -12.07 25.08 8.24
N GLY A 420 -10.92 24.65 7.75
CA GLY A 420 -9.68 25.37 7.98
C GLY A 420 -9.61 26.71 7.25
N ILE A 421 -10.23 26.86 6.07
CA ILE A 421 -10.40 28.17 5.42
C ILE A 421 -11.26 29.11 6.28
N PHE A 422 -12.39 28.64 6.81
CA PHE A 422 -13.24 29.45 7.68
C PHE A 422 -12.57 29.79 9.02
N LEU A 423 -11.80 28.86 9.60
CA LEU A 423 -11.02 29.12 10.80
C LEU A 423 -9.88 30.11 10.52
N CYS A 424 -9.19 30.01 9.38
CA CYS A 424 -8.21 31.00 8.96
C CYS A 424 -8.85 32.38 8.85
N LEU A 425 -10.00 32.48 8.18
CA LEU A 425 -10.74 33.73 8.09
C LEU A 425 -11.07 34.29 9.48
N ALA A 426 -11.61 33.48 10.39
CA ALA A 426 -11.92 33.91 11.76
C ALA A 426 -10.66 34.40 12.52
N HIS A 427 -9.55 33.66 12.43
CA HIS A 427 -8.29 34.01 13.08
C HIS A 427 -7.70 35.32 12.51
N MET A 428 -7.80 35.56 11.21
CA MET A 428 -7.30 36.80 10.60
C MET A 428 -8.14 38.04 10.94
N PHE A 429 -9.41 37.88 11.31
CA PHE A 429 -10.25 39.01 11.73
C PHE A 429 -10.15 39.31 13.23
N VAL A 430 -9.74 38.34 14.05
CA VAL A 430 -9.67 38.50 15.52
C VAL A 430 -8.22 38.56 16.01
N LEU A 431 -7.41 37.55 15.68
CA LEU A 431 -6.08 37.39 16.25
C LEU A 431 -5.04 38.30 15.58
N LEU A 432 -5.12 38.51 14.26
CA LEU A 432 -4.20 39.43 13.56
C LEU A 432 -4.29 40.87 14.13
N PRO A 433 -5.47 41.52 14.26
CA PRO A 433 -5.59 42.82 14.93
C PRO A 433 -5.00 42.84 16.34
N THR A 434 -5.27 41.78 17.11
CA THR A 434 -4.81 41.60 18.50
C THR A 434 -3.28 41.53 18.57
N MET A 435 -2.65 40.78 17.67
CA MET A 435 -1.19 40.60 17.63
C MET A 435 -0.46 41.85 17.17
N VAL A 436 -1.01 42.57 16.19
CA VAL A 436 -0.49 43.87 15.75
C VAL A 436 -0.49 44.86 16.92
N PHE A 437 -1.59 44.93 17.67
CA PHE A 437 -1.71 45.84 18.81
C PHE A 437 -0.80 45.49 19.99
N PHE A 438 -0.72 44.20 20.34
CA PHE A 438 0.17 43.71 21.40
C PHE A 438 1.59 44.23 21.24
N ARG A 439 2.13 44.18 20.02
CA ARG A 439 3.49 44.64 19.73
C ARG A 439 3.61 46.17 19.78
N GLU A 440 2.65 46.92 19.24
CA GLU A 440 2.71 48.39 19.30
C GLU A 440 2.68 48.91 20.75
N ARG A 441 1.97 48.22 21.64
CA ARG A 441 1.95 48.54 23.07
C ARG A 441 3.26 48.20 23.80
N ILE A 442 3.92 47.09 23.43
CA ILE A 442 5.16 46.65 24.08
C ILE A 442 6.39 47.41 23.60
N ARG A 443 6.50 47.68 22.29
CA ARG A 443 7.74 48.23 21.71
C ARG A 443 7.78 49.75 21.62
N GLY A 444 6.64 50.45 21.61
CA GLY A 444 6.61 51.93 21.52
C GLY A 444 7.40 52.53 20.35
N GLU A 445 7.79 51.72 19.35
CA GLU A 445 8.65 52.14 18.24
C GLU A 445 7.89 53.09 17.32
N LYS A 446 8.50 54.25 16.99
CA LYS A 446 7.97 55.15 15.97
C LYS A 446 7.84 54.40 14.64
N TRP A 447 6.65 54.40 14.06
CA TRP A 447 6.38 53.80 12.75
C TRP A 447 7.33 54.41 11.70
N LYS A 448 8.15 53.59 11.07
CA LYS A 448 8.98 53.98 9.93
C LYS A 448 8.35 53.43 8.66
N PRO A 449 7.81 54.26 7.75
CA PRO A 449 7.31 53.76 6.48
C PRO A 449 8.47 53.09 5.74
N ARG A 450 8.32 51.80 5.42
CA ARG A 450 9.21 51.09 4.48
C ARG A 450 8.44 50.98 3.18
N THR A 451 9.09 51.36 2.09
CA THR A 451 8.53 51.23 0.74
C THR A 451 8.28 49.75 0.46
N GLN A 452 7.03 49.41 0.14
CA GLN A 452 6.70 48.10 -0.40
C GLN A 452 7.41 47.94 -1.76
N HIS A 453 7.96 46.77 -2.04
CA HIS A 453 8.61 46.52 -3.32
C HIS A 453 7.53 46.40 -4.42
N GLY A 454 7.44 47.39 -5.32
CA GLY A 454 6.47 47.39 -6.43
C GLY A 454 6.82 46.45 -7.60
N PHE A 455 7.87 45.63 -7.47
CA PHE A 455 8.42 44.73 -8.51
C PHE A 455 8.67 45.39 -9.89
N HIS A 456 8.65 46.73 -9.99
CA HIS A 456 8.78 47.51 -11.23
C HIS A 456 7.81 47.09 -12.36
N SER A 457 6.64 46.56 -12.02
CA SER A 457 5.64 46.07 -13.00
C SER A 457 4.92 47.19 -13.77
N GLU A 458 5.11 48.45 -13.36
CA GLU A 458 4.44 49.63 -13.94
C GLU A 458 4.63 49.76 -15.45
N LYS A 459 5.84 49.49 -15.97
CA LYS A 459 6.13 49.55 -17.41
C LYS A 459 5.30 48.53 -18.20
N LEU A 460 5.11 47.35 -17.61
CA LEU A 460 4.33 46.26 -18.20
C LEU A 460 2.84 46.62 -18.20
N ILE A 461 2.33 47.18 -17.11
CA ILE A 461 0.94 47.67 -17.00
C ILE A 461 0.67 48.75 -18.06
N VAL A 462 1.55 49.76 -18.17
CA VAL A 462 1.41 50.83 -19.16
C VAL A 462 1.46 50.30 -20.59
N PHE A 463 2.30 49.30 -20.87
CA PHE A 463 2.34 48.63 -22.17
C PHE A 463 1.01 47.94 -22.51
N PHE A 464 0.45 47.16 -21.58
CA PHE A 464 -0.85 46.49 -21.79
C PHE A 464 -2.01 47.47 -21.93
N LEU A 465 -2.01 48.58 -21.19
CA LEU A 465 -3.02 49.63 -21.32
C LEU A 465 -2.97 50.33 -22.69
N LYS A 466 -1.77 50.59 -23.23
CA LYS A 466 -1.60 51.22 -24.56
C LYS A 466 -1.90 50.27 -25.72
N SER A 467 -1.60 48.98 -25.57
CA SER A 467 -1.71 47.97 -26.63
C SER A 467 -2.86 46.98 -26.42
N GLY A 468 -3.90 47.35 -25.65
CA GLY A 468 -4.93 46.43 -25.15
C GLY A 468 -5.61 45.57 -26.22
N LYS A 469 -5.85 46.09 -27.43
CA LYS A 469 -6.42 45.32 -28.55
C LYS A 469 -5.53 44.17 -29.03
N TRP A 470 -4.22 44.40 -29.08
CA TRP A 470 -3.24 43.37 -29.45
C TRP A 470 -3.03 42.38 -28.31
N GLY A 471 -3.06 42.86 -27.07
CA GLY A 471 -3.05 42.00 -25.88
C GLY A 471 -4.26 41.06 -25.86
N LEU A 472 -5.47 41.58 -26.10
CA LEU A 472 -6.70 40.78 -26.16
C LEU A 472 -6.67 39.78 -27.32
N ALA A 473 -6.20 40.19 -28.50
CA ALA A 473 -6.06 39.29 -29.64
C ALA A 473 -5.04 38.17 -29.35
N ALA A 474 -3.90 38.49 -28.75
CA ALA A 474 -2.88 37.51 -28.37
C ALA A 474 -3.43 36.53 -27.32
N PHE A 475 -4.12 37.02 -26.28
CA PHE A 475 -4.80 36.16 -25.30
C PHE A 475 -5.87 35.29 -25.95
N GLY A 476 -6.69 35.84 -26.86
CA GLY A 476 -7.71 35.07 -27.57
C GLY A 476 -7.12 33.95 -28.43
N VAL A 477 -6.07 34.25 -29.20
CA VAL A 477 -5.34 33.24 -29.99
C VAL A 477 -4.70 32.19 -29.08
N PHE A 478 -4.08 32.61 -27.99
CA PHE A 478 -3.49 31.68 -27.01
C PHE A 478 -4.56 30.81 -26.34
N THR A 479 -5.72 31.36 -26.01
CA THR A 479 -6.86 30.59 -25.47
C THR A 479 -7.39 29.59 -26.50
N LEU A 480 -7.52 29.97 -27.78
CA LEU A 480 -7.93 29.05 -28.85
C LEU A 480 -6.90 27.94 -29.06
N PHE A 481 -5.61 28.29 -29.01
CA PHE A 481 -4.51 27.32 -29.07
C PHE A 481 -4.58 26.34 -27.89
N MET A 482 -4.77 26.82 -26.65
CA MET A 482 -4.91 25.94 -25.49
C MET A 482 -6.20 25.10 -25.54
N LEU A 483 -7.29 25.66 -26.07
CA LEU A 483 -8.55 24.92 -26.27
C LEU A 483 -8.36 23.75 -27.25
N TYR A 484 -7.58 23.95 -28.31
CA TYR A 484 -7.25 22.87 -29.25
C TYR A 484 -6.57 21.68 -28.55
N TYR A 485 -5.64 21.92 -27.63
CA TYR A 485 -5.01 20.85 -26.84
C TYR A 485 -5.92 20.30 -25.74
N ALA A 486 -6.79 21.12 -25.14
CA ALA A 486 -7.72 20.68 -24.12
C ALA A 486 -8.70 19.62 -24.67
N VAL A 487 -9.13 19.74 -25.94
CA VAL A 487 -10.00 18.75 -26.61
C VAL A 487 -9.28 17.42 -26.87
N GLN A 488 -7.94 17.39 -26.81
CA GLN A 488 -7.14 16.17 -27.03
C GLN A 488 -6.82 15.40 -25.73
N LEU A 489 -7.23 15.92 -24.57
CA LEU A 489 -7.02 15.26 -23.28
C LEU A 489 -7.71 13.88 -23.25
N ARG A 490 -6.96 12.85 -22.86
CA ARG A 490 -7.47 11.48 -22.69
C ARG A 490 -7.54 11.11 -21.23
N PHE A 491 -8.59 10.38 -20.84
CA PHE A 491 -8.73 9.84 -19.49
C PHE A 491 -7.81 8.61 -19.33
N ASN A 492 -7.01 8.59 -18.26
CA ASN A 492 -6.21 7.42 -17.90
C ASN A 492 -6.93 6.64 -16.79
N PRO A 493 -7.54 5.47 -17.09
CA PRO A 493 -8.24 4.67 -16.09
C PRO A 493 -7.28 3.89 -15.16
N ASP A 494 -5.98 3.87 -15.44
CA ASP A 494 -5.02 3.08 -14.68
C ASP A 494 -4.55 3.79 -13.41
N LEU A 495 -5.13 3.39 -12.27
CA LEU A 495 -4.76 3.89 -10.94
C LEU A 495 -3.28 3.66 -10.58
N ARG A 496 -2.60 2.70 -11.22
CA ARG A 496 -1.16 2.46 -11.00
C ARG A 496 -0.31 3.64 -11.42
N SER A 497 -0.80 4.45 -12.37
CA SER A 497 -0.08 5.64 -12.83
C SER A 497 0.07 6.73 -11.76
N ILE A 498 -0.75 6.68 -10.70
CA ILE A 498 -0.72 7.62 -9.57
C ILE A 498 0.36 7.20 -8.55
N ARG A 499 0.77 5.93 -8.53
CA ARG A 499 1.79 5.44 -7.60
C ARG A 499 3.16 6.00 -7.94
N ALA A 500 3.98 6.22 -6.90
CA ALA A 500 5.35 6.71 -7.06
C ALA A 500 6.19 5.67 -7.82
N LYS A 501 6.57 5.99 -9.07
CA LYS A 501 7.43 5.12 -9.89
C LYS A 501 8.82 4.91 -9.29
N SER A 502 9.26 5.82 -8.42
CA SER A 502 10.52 5.74 -7.66
C SER A 502 10.45 4.83 -6.44
N ASN A 503 9.35 4.11 -6.21
CA ASN A 503 9.24 3.19 -5.09
C ASN A 503 10.17 1.96 -5.31
N PRO A 504 11.19 1.74 -4.47
CA PRO A 504 12.14 0.64 -4.65
C PRO A 504 11.48 -0.74 -4.61
N ALA A 505 10.39 -0.90 -3.86
CA ALA A 505 9.64 -2.17 -3.83
C ALA A 505 8.96 -2.45 -5.18
N ILE A 506 8.46 -1.43 -5.90
CA ILE A 506 7.87 -1.57 -7.23
C ILE A 506 8.95 -1.89 -8.27
N GLU A 507 10.11 -1.24 -8.17
CA GLU A 507 11.24 -1.48 -9.07
C GLU A 507 11.76 -2.92 -8.92
N LEU A 508 11.97 -3.37 -7.68
CA LEU A 508 12.35 -4.75 -7.38
C LEU A 508 11.27 -5.73 -7.85
N GLN A 509 9.98 -5.41 -7.66
CA GLN A 509 8.87 -6.21 -8.17
C GLN A 509 9.00 -6.42 -9.68
N SER A 510 9.31 -5.36 -10.41
CA SER A 510 9.46 -5.40 -11.86
C SER A 510 10.67 -6.25 -12.28
N ARG A 511 11.81 -6.14 -11.58
CA ARG A 511 13.00 -6.96 -11.87
C ARG A 511 12.77 -8.45 -11.59
N VAL A 512 12.18 -8.78 -10.44
CA VAL A 512 11.80 -10.15 -10.08
C VAL A 512 10.83 -10.72 -11.12
N THR A 513 9.77 -9.97 -11.46
CA THR A 513 8.78 -10.41 -12.46
C THR A 513 9.41 -10.61 -13.85
N ALA A 514 10.39 -9.78 -14.23
CA ALA A 514 11.06 -9.89 -15.53
C ALA A 514 11.91 -11.17 -15.65
N LYS A 515 12.62 -11.57 -14.57
CA LYS A 515 13.48 -12.76 -14.59
C LYS A 515 12.73 -14.06 -14.35
N VAL A 516 11.81 -14.01 -13.39
CA VAL A 516 11.07 -15.19 -12.95
C VAL A 516 9.85 -15.43 -13.84
N GLY A 517 9.39 -14.43 -14.60
CA GLY A 517 8.21 -14.53 -15.44
C GLY A 517 6.91 -14.63 -14.63
N GLY A 518 5.78 -14.53 -15.33
CA GLY A 518 4.46 -14.52 -14.70
C GLY A 518 3.93 -13.13 -14.38
N SER A 519 2.77 -13.11 -13.73
CA SER A 519 2.17 -11.88 -13.21
C SER A 519 1.98 -12.03 -11.71
N LEU A 520 2.47 -11.04 -10.96
CA LEU A 520 2.16 -10.88 -9.54
C LEU A 520 0.70 -10.47 -9.28
N ARG A 521 -0.12 -10.39 -10.33
CA ARG A 521 -1.52 -9.99 -10.25
C ARG A 521 -2.41 -11.16 -10.61
N SER A 522 -3.19 -11.58 -9.63
CA SER A 522 -4.31 -12.50 -9.79
C SER A 522 -5.61 -11.70 -9.87
N LEU A 523 -6.62 -12.31 -10.50
CA LEU A 523 -7.99 -11.84 -10.42
C LEU A 523 -8.80 -12.96 -9.77
N THR A 524 -9.43 -12.66 -8.65
CA THR A 524 -10.21 -13.65 -7.90
C THR A 524 -11.66 -13.60 -8.33
N PHE A 525 -12.18 -14.73 -8.80
CA PHE A 525 -13.61 -14.95 -9.02
C PHE A 525 -14.16 -15.77 -7.86
N VAL A 526 -15.15 -15.22 -7.16
CA VAL A 526 -15.82 -15.92 -6.06
C VAL A 526 -17.09 -16.57 -6.58
N MET A 527 -17.18 -17.89 -6.40
CA MET A 527 -18.37 -18.67 -6.66
C MET A 527 -19.00 -19.07 -5.33
N GLU A 528 -20.30 -18.83 -5.20
CA GLU A 528 -21.08 -19.19 -4.02
C GLU A 528 -22.13 -20.23 -4.42
N ALA A 529 -22.16 -21.35 -3.70
CA ALA A 529 -23.10 -22.44 -3.92
C ALA A 529 -23.64 -22.94 -2.58
N LYS A 530 -24.86 -23.49 -2.59
CA LYS A 530 -25.52 -24.01 -1.38
C LYS A 530 -24.96 -25.35 -0.91
N ASN A 531 -24.38 -26.13 -1.82
CA ASN A 531 -23.81 -27.44 -1.57
C ASN A 531 -22.63 -27.69 -2.52
N GLU A 532 -21.81 -28.70 -2.19
CA GLU A 532 -20.59 -29.05 -2.93
C GLU A 532 -20.88 -29.52 -4.36
N ALA A 533 -21.99 -30.24 -4.58
CA ALA A 533 -22.39 -30.73 -5.90
C ALA A 533 -22.72 -29.59 -6.89
N ASP A 534 -23.42 -28.55 -6.43
CA ASP A 534 -23.70 -27.36 -7.22
C ASP A 534 -22.42 -26.56 -7.49
N LEU A 535 -21.48 -26.52 -6.53
CA LEU A 535 -20.17 -25.89 -6.72
C LEU A 535 -19.37 -26.59 -7.83
N TYR A 536 -19.33 -27.93 -7.83
CA TYR A 536 -18.69 -28.71 -8.89
C TYR A 536 -19.33 -28.47 -10.26
N ARG A 537 -20.67 -28.41 -10.32
CA ARG A 537 -21.39 -28.09 -11.57
C ARG A 537 -20.99 -26.71 -12.11
N MET A 538 -20.98 -25.69 -11.27
CA MET A 538 -20.59 -24.33 -11.67
C MET A 538 -19.14 -24.29 -12.18
N GLN A 539 -18.21 -24.97 -11.51
CA GLN A 539 -16.81 -25.04 -11.96
C GLN A 539 -16.66 -25.76 -13.29
N LYS A 540 -17.40 -26.85 -13.51
CA LYS A 540 -17.40 -27.61 -14.77
C LYS A 540 -17.92 -26.79 -15.95
N GLU A 541 -18.92 -25.95 -15.73
CA GLU A 541 -19.42 -25.02 -16.74
C GLU A 541 -18.43 -23.89 -17.05
N MET A 542 -17.67 -23.44 -16.05
CA MET A 542 -16.72 -22.33 -16.20
C MET A 542 -15.37 -22.74 -16.78
N ASN A 543 -14.89 -23.95 -16.50
CA ASN A 543 -13.57 -24.44 -16.94
C ASN A 543 -13.33 -24.34 -18.46
N PRO A 544 -14.30 -24.69 -19.33
CA PRO A 544 -14.14 -24.50 -20.78
C PRO A 544 -13.96 -23.03 -21.18
N VAL A 545 -14.68 -22.11 -20.52
CA VAL A 545 -14.59 -20.68 -20.78
C VAL A 545 -13.20 -20.15 -20.38
N LEU A 546 -12.72 -20.52 -19.20
CA LEU A 546 -11.38 -20.15 -18.73
C LEU A 546 -10.28 -20.77 -19.59
N SER A 547 -10.44 -22.03 -20.00
CA SER A 547 -9.51 -22.70 -20.91
C SER A 547 -9.45 -22.00 -22.27
N GLN A 548 -10.60 -21.56 -22.80
CA GLN A 548 -10.64 -20.77 -24.03
C GLN A 548 -9.97 -19.40 -23.85
N MET A 549 -10.20 -18.71 -22.72
CA MET A 549 -9.54 -17.44 -22.43
C MET A 549 -8.02 -17.59 -22.32
N LYS A 550 -7.54 -18.72 -21.79
CA LYS A 550 -6.10 -19.08 -21.77
C LYS A 550 -5.58 -19.31 -23.19
N ALA A 551 -6.30 -20.08 -24.00
CA ALA A 551 -5.94 -20.34 -25.40
C ALA A 551 -5.91 -19.06 -26.25
N ASP A 552 -6.83 -18.13 -25.99
CA ASP A 552 -6.90 -16.80 -26.62
C ASP A 552 -5.78 -15.85 -26.15
N GLY A 553 -4.97 -16.24 -25.17
CA GLY A 553 -3.92 -15.40 -24.56
C GLY A 553 -4.45 -14.24 -23.71
N LYS A 554 -5.73 -14.25 -23.32
CA LYS A 554 -6.34 -13.23 -22.46
C LYS A 554 -5.95 -13.39 -20.99
N ILE A 555 -5.74 -14.63 -20.55
CA ILE A 555 -5.23 -14.95 -19.22
C ILE A 555 -4.01 -15.86 -19.37
N ALA A 556 -3.00 -15.65 -18.53
CA ALA A 556 -1.82 -16.53 -18.51
C ALA A 556 -2.17 -17.89 -17.89
N ARG A 557 -2.98 -17.87 -16.82
CA ARG A 557 -3.34 -19.04 -16.01
C ARG A 557 -4.64 -18.79 -15.25
N PHE A 558 -5.31 -19.86 -14.85
CA PHE A 558 -6.38 -19.85 -13.87
C PHE A 558 -6.25 -21.10 -12.98
N ASP A 559 -6.66 -20.97 -11.73
CA ASP A 559 -6.70 -22.05 -10.75
C ASP A 559 -8.11 -22.20 -10.22
N THR A 560 -8.61 -23.43 -10.13
CA THR A 560 -9.93 -23.77 -9.60
C THR A 560 -9.82 -24.89 -8.58
N ALA A 561 -10.84 -25.08 -7.72
CA ALA A 561 -10.82 -26.19 -6.77
C ALA A 561 -10.78 -27.55 -7.49
N LEU A 562 -11.41 -27.68 -8.67
CA LEU A 562 -11.35 -28.87 -9.53
C LEU A 562 -9.94 -29.21 -10.04
N ASN A 563 -9.01 -28.25 -10.04
CA ASN A 563 -7.61 -28.58 -10.31
C ASN A 563 -7.07 -29.47 -9.19
N PHE A 564 -7.50 -29.26 -7.94
CA PHE A 564 -6.97 -29.95 -6.77
C PHE A 564 -7.79 -31.17 -6.38
N ILE A 565 -9.12 -31.05 -6.28
CA ILE A 565 -10.00 -32.15 -5.90
C ILE A 565 -10.90 -32.51 -7.09
N GLN A 566 -10.78 -33.74 -7.56
CA GLN A 566 -11.62 -34.26 -8.63
C GLN A 566 -13.04 -34.53 -8.11
N GLU A 567 -14.05 -34.44 -8.98
CA GLU A 567 -15.42 -34.84 -8.65
C GLU A 567 -15.45 -36.28 -8.10
N PRO A 568 -16.32 -36.63 -7.14
CA PRO A 568 -16.35 -37.97 -6.54
C PRO A 568 -16.40 -39.12 -7.56
N ALA A 569 -17.19 -38.96 -8.62
CA ALA A 569 -17.29 -39.95 -9.70
C ALA A 569 -15.95 -40.16 -10.45
N ARG A 570 -15.12 -39.12 -10.54
CA ARG A 570 -13.80 -39.21 -11.15
C ARG A 570 -12.78 -39.85 -10.21
N GLN A 571 -12.87 -39.59 -8.91
CA GLN A 571 -12.02 -40.26 -7.90
C GLN A 571 -12.25 -41.78 -7.92
N GLU A 572 -13.51 -42.22 -8.01
CA GLU A 572 -13.85 -43.65 -8.17
C GLU A 572 -13.26 -44.24 -9.46
N GLU A 573 -13.34 -43.50 -10.57
CA GLU A 573 -12.78 -43.94 -11.85
C GLU A 573 -11.25 -44.05 -11.80
N ASN A 574 -10.56 -43.11 -11.16
CA ASN A 574 -9.11 -43.17 -10.96
C ASN A 574 -8.72 -44.45 -10.19
N MET A 575 -9.45 -44.81 -9.14
CA MET A 575 -9.20 -46.04 -8.37
C MET A 575 -9.47 -47.31 -9.19
N ARG A 576 -10.46 -47.30 -10.09
CA ARG A 576 -10.69 -48.43 -11.02
C ARG A 576 -9.52 -48.63 -11.97
N ILE A 577 -9.02 -47.55 -12.58
CA ILE A 577 -7.88 -47.60 -13.51
C ILE A 577 -6.62 -48.12 -12.79
N ILE A 578 -6.39 -47.69 -11.55
CA ILE A 578 -5.27 -48.16 -10.73
C ILE A 578 -5.40 -49.66 -10.43
N ALA A 579 -6.60 -50.13 -10.10
CA ALA A 579 -6.88 -51.54 -9.85
C ALA A 579 -6.71 -52.41 -11.12
N GLU A 580 -7.11 -51.91 -12.30
CA GLU A 580 -6.91 -52.58 -13.59
C GLU A 580 -5.43 -52.79 -13.94
N HIS A 581 -4.55 -51.89 -13.46
CA HIS A 581 -3.10 -52.03 -13.57
C HIS A 581 -2.48 -53.00 -12.55
N GLY A 582 -3.29 -53.66 -11.73
CA GLY A 582 -2.84 -54.66 -10.75
C GLY A 582 -2.08 -54.08 -9.57
N ILE A 583 -2.18 -52.78 -9.31
CA ILE A 583 -1.46 -52.10 -8.22
C ILE A 583 -2.26 -52.25 -6.93
N GLN A 584 -1.72 -52.99 -5.96
CA GLN A 584 -2.30 -53.13 -4.62
C GLN A 584 -1.39 -52.48 -3.57
N GLY A 585 -1.98 -51.78 -2.60
CA GLY A 585 -1.25 -51.04 -1.57
C GLY A 585 -0.19 -51.87 -0.82
N PRO A 586 -0.57 -53.01 -0.20
CA PRO A 586 0.37 -53.82 0.58
C PRO A 586 1.50 -54.42 -0.27
N GLU A 587 1.22 -54.79 -1.52
CA GLU A 587 2.23 -55.31 -2.45
C GLU A 587 3.21 -54.22 -2.87
N PHE A 588 2.71 -53.01 -3.12
CA PHE A 588 3.53 -51.83 -3.39
C PHE A 588 4.47 -51.52 -2.23
N GLU A 589 3.96 -51.47 -1.00
CA GLU A 589 4.73 -51.13 0.20
C GLU A 589 5.90 -52.10 0.41
N GLN A 590 5.64 -53.40 0.31
CA GLN A 590 6.68 -54.43 0.40
C GLN A 590 7.71 -54.31 -0.72
N ASN A 591 7.26 -54.13 -1.97
CA ASN A 591 8.15 -54.03 -3.12
C ASN A 591 9.05 -52.78 -3.03
N PHE A 592 8.50 -51.65 -2.60
CA PHE A 592 9.23 -50.41 -2.41
C PHE A 592 10.32 -50.54 -1.34
N LEU A 593 9.99 -51.09 -0.16
CA LEU A 593 10.96 -51.31 0.92
C LEU A 593 12.06 -52.32 0.53
N ASN A 594 11.70 -53.42 -0.13
CA ASN A 594 12.67 -54.40 -0.64
C ASN A 594 13.62 -53.78 -1.68
N THR A 595 13.11 -52.85 -2.50
CA THR A 595 13.93 -52.14 -3.50
C THR A 595 14.95 -51.21 -2.85
N LEU A 596 14.55 -50.46 -1.81
CA LEU A 596 15.46 -49.61 -1.04
C LEU A 596 16.62 -50.42 -0.46
N GLU A 597 16.33 -51.58 0.15
CA GLU A 597 17.35 -52.47 0.70
C GLU A 597 18.28 -53.03 -0.39
N ARG A 598 17.71 -53.46 -1.53
CA ARG A 598 18.47 -54.02 -2.67
C ARG A 598 19.42 -53.00 -3.29
N GLU A 599 18.97 -51.76 -3.48
CA GLU A 599 19.76 -50.67 -4.08
C GLU A 599 20.64 -49.94 -3.04
N ARG A 600 20.76 -50.50 -1.81
CA ARG A 600 21.63 -50.01 -0.72
C ARG A 600 21.29 -48.61 -0.20
N PHE A 601 20.05 -48.16 -0.36
CA PHE A 601 19.60 -46.96 0.33
C PHE A 601 19.46 -47.22 1.83
N ARG A 602 19.83 -46.25 2.66
CA ARG A 602 19.53 -46.31 4.09
C ARG A 602 18.05 -46.04 4.27
N VAL A 603 17.30 -47.04 4.74
CA VAL A 603 15.88 -46.85 5.09
C VAL A 603 15.79 -45.88 6.27
N THR A 604 15.08 -44.77 6.07
CA THR A 604 14.78 -43.78 7.11
C THR A 604 13.29 -43.81 7.46
N PRO A 605 12.86 -43.24 8.60
CA PRO A 605 11.44 -43.15 8.95
C PRO A 605 10.58 -42.53 7.86
N ASP A 606 11.10 -41.52 7.14
CA ASP A 606 10.40 -40.86 6.04
C ASP A 606 10.07 -41.82 4.89
N HIS A 607 10.99 -42.71 4.53
CA HIS A 607 10.74 -43.73 3.50
C HIS A 607 9.66 -44.73 3.93
N GLN A 608 9.63 -45.11 5.21
CA GLN A 608 8.62 -46.02 5.75
C GLN A 608 7.24 -45.34 5.76
N ASN A 609 7.18 -44.09 6.26
CA ASN A 609 5.95 -43.30 6.28
C ASN A 609 5.42 -43.05 4.86
N TYR A 610 6.31 -42.72 3.90
CA TYR A 610 5.95 -42.53 2.49
C TYR A 610 5.28 -43.76 1.91
N ALA A 611 5.93 -44.93 2.05
CA ALA A 611 5.41 -46.19 1.51
C ALA A 611 4.08 -46.58 2.17
N HIS A 612 4.00 -46.42 3.49
CA HIS A 612 2.82 -46.75 4.28
C HIS A 612 1.60 -45.90 3.91
N HIS A 613 1.75 -44.56 3.88
CA HIS A 613 0.62 -43.67 3.60
C HIS A 613 0.15 -43.75 2.14
N LEU A 614 1.06 -43.99 1.20
CA LEU A 614 0.68 -44.25 -0.19
C LEU A 614 -0.03 -45.60 -0.34
N SER A 615 0.39 -46.63 0.39
CA SER A 615 -0.26 -47.94 0.47
C SER A 615 -1.68 -47.86 1.04
N GLU A 616 -1.89 -47.09 2.12
CA GLU A 616 -3.22 -46.77 2.63
C GLU A 616 -4.07 -46.04 1.59
N GLY A 617 -3.47 -45.08 0.88
CA GLY A 617 -4.11 -44.34 -0.20
C GLY A 617 -4.59 -45.23 -1.34
N LEU A 618 -3.75 -46.17 -1.78
CA LEU A 618 -4.08 -47.16 -2.82
C LEU A 618 -5.17 -48.16 -2.39
N SER A 619 -5.33 -48.36 -1.08
CA SER A 619 -6.32 -49.29 -0.52
C SER A 619 -7.67 -48.62 -0.23
N SER A 620 -7.71 -47.29 -0.09
CA SER A 620 -8.93 -46.55 0.24
C SER A 620 -9.76 -46.19 -1.00
N HIS A 621 -11.07 -46.42 -0.91
CA HIS A 621 -12.04 -46.24 -2.00
C HIS A 621 -13.05 -45.11 -1.72
N GLU A 622 -13.04 -44.52 -0.52
CA GLU A 622 -13.94 -43.42 -0.20
C GLU A 622 -13.49 -42.13 -0.90
N PRO A 623 -14.42 -41.40 -1.56
CA PRO A 623 -14.09 -40.11 -2.16
C PRO A 623 -13.66 -39.09 -1.10
N VAL A 624 -12.56 -38.40 -1.36
CA VAL A 624 -12.10 -37.28 -0.53
C VAL A 624 -13.02 -36.10 -0.79
N THR A 625 -13.55 -35.51 0.29
CA THR A 625 -14.43 -34.34 0.22
C THR A 625 -13.66 -33.05 0.49
N LEU A 626 -14.19 -31.92 0.01
CA LEU A 626 -13.58 -30.60 0.25
C LEU A 626 -13.60 -30.23 1.74
N ALA A 627 -14.60 -30.71 2.50
CA ALA A 627 -14.69 -30.51 3.95
C ALA A 627 -13.53 -31.19 4.72
N GLU A 628 -13.13 -32.40 4.32
CA GLU A 628 -12.02 -33.12 4.93
C GLU A 628 -10.67 -32.43 4.69
N LEU A 629 -10.45 -31.90 3.48
CA LEU A 629 -9.25 -31.15 3.12
C LEU A 629 -9.14 -29.81 3.85
N VAL A 630 -10.28 -29.17 4.17
CA VAL A 630 -10.33 -27.88 4.85
C VAL A 630 -10.20 -28.04 6.37
N GLN A 631 -10.60 -29.16 6.97
CA GLN A 631 -10.49 -29.38 8.42
C GLN A 631 -9.07 -29.67 8.90
N SER A 632 -8.14 -30.06 8.02
CA SER A 632 -6.72 -30.18 8.39
C SER A 632 -6.08 -28.80 8.55
N GLU A 633 -5.76 -28.41 9.79
CA GLU A 633 -4.98 -27.20 10.11
C GLU A 633 -3.54 -27.30 9.61
N GLY A 634 -3.33 -26.94 8.34
CA GLY A 634 -2.00 -26.91 7.72
C GLY A 634 -1.92 -27.48 6.30
N SER A 635 -3.05 -27.85 5.68
CA SER A 635 -3.00 -28.43 4.33
C SER A 635 -2.27 -27.52 3.35
N LEU A 636 -1.49 -28.17 2.48
CA LEU A 636 -0.91 -27.60 1.27
C LEU A 636 -1.91 -26.81 0.41
N LEU A 637 -3.20 -27.06 0.61
CA LEU A 637 -4.34 -26.58 -0.16
C LEU A 637 -5.05 -25.35 0.47
N ARG A 638 -4.51 -24.77 1.56
CA ARG A 638 -5.02 -23.56 2.27
C ARG A 638 -4.00 -22.41 2.27
#